data_AF-A0ABD6D3B9-F1
#
_entry.id   AF-A0ABD6D3B9-F1
#
_cell.length_a   1.000
_cell.length_b   1.000
_cell.length_c   1.000
_cell.angle_alpha   90.00
_cell.angle_beta   90.00
_cell.angle_gamma   90.00
#
_symmetry.space_group_name_H-M   'P 1'
#
loop_
_entity.id
_entity.type
_entity.pdbx_description
1 polymer ?
#
loop_
_entity_poly.entity_id
_entity_poly.type
_entity_poly.pdbx_seq_one_letter_code
_entity_poly.pdbx_strand_id
1 'polypeptide(L)'
;MRNRFVVLIVGLLCISVLGGTAGITAAAQPADSVFAIESADNGGRITAAVDGDSTSDTCSFPMNLTDTTGTEITLSERPDRITTTNPSAAQTLWELDAKDRVVGVTQFASYLNGSDSKANVSASELGVSTERVVDTEPDLVLAPNASAGDVEGLRNAGLTVYHFPAATDVDDVAAKTETIGRLVGNCTTADTVNQEMYDAVDKTRERTADLDRPEALYPLGGGFVAADETFINEIMRIGGVNNVAAAEGDGYPQLSDEVIISSDPEVLLVTDPDAPIVDQQPYASTTAGQENNSIVLDTNDLNQPAPRSVIEATRTLADGVEAYHDSQTAGEQCGYPVTLTDATGTEVTLDERPDRITTTNPSAAQTLWELDAKDRVVGVTQFASYLNGSDSKANVSASELGVSTERVVDTEPDLVLAPNASAGDVEGLRNAGLTVYHFPAATDVDDVATKTETMGRLVGNCTTADTVNQEMYDAVNETRERTADFDRPEALYPLGGGFVAADETFINEIMRIGGVNNVAAAEGDGYPQLSDEVIISTDPEILLVTNPEAPIADRQPYTSTAAGQENSTIVLDVNNLNQPAPRSVIEATGTLADGVVAYRQAQDDSNDEEPPEQDDSNDEEPPEQDDSNDEEPPEADDNGDDPDGNTADEAEMTETADDGMTRRTTIDIEDSDPEADGLTVTLNEDTGADSGSSDADSTGETPGSVDSVTFADDSISGTVDVETYTETPADIAAEISETTVETAEPGDDGSESADDESSTDSADTAEQTVNVVSVSDISVTDEDGDPADNTPATVTMSVDAESVTAPTNTVIVHKTDDGWETLATTVTASNDERITLTAETGGFSLFAVAEVTSPQEDRSENQTVQENGSASETTVDESPGFGVFGALVALCSMGVLARRNR
;
A
#
# COMPACT_ATOMS: atom_id res chain seq x y z
N MET A 1 -12.86 50.97 -46.50
CA MET A 1 -12.59 50.64 -47.93
C MET A 1 -11.15 50.17 -48.05
N ARG A 2 -10.92 49.06 -48.76
CA ARG A 2 -9.65 48.56 -49.38
C ARG A 2 -8.29 48.89 -48.72
N ASN A 3 -7.58 47.81 -48.39
CA ASN A 3 -6.12 47.58 -48.48
C ASN A 3 -5.22 48.28 -47.43
N ARG A 4 -4.25 47.62 -46.76
CA ARG A 4 -3.22 46.58 -47.10
C ARG A 4 -1.86 47.18 -47.52
N PHE A 5 -0.81 46.37 -47.28
CA PHE A 5 0.65 46.57 -47.38
C PHE A 5 1.31 47.09 -46.09
N VAL A 6 2.24 46.41 -45.39
CA VAL A 6 3.23 45.31 -45.61
C VAL A 6 4.69 45.80 -45.71
N VAL A 7 5.46 45.49 -44.66
CA VAL A 7 6.86 44.98 -44.60
C VAL A 7 7.88 45.45 -45.64
N LEU A 8 9.03 45.97 -45.17
CA LEU A 8 10.35 45.39 -45.51
C LEU A 8 11.52 45.88 -44.62
N ILE A 9 12.55 45.02 -44.56
CA ILE A 9 13.81 45.08 -43.79
C ILE A 9 14.95 45.64 -44.67
N VAL A 10 16.07 46.10 -44.09
CA VAL A 10 17.50 45.83 -44.51
C VAL A 10 18.50 46.83 -43.87
N GLY A 11 19.31 46.33 -42.92
CA GLY A 11 20.72 45.96 -43.15
C GLY A 11 21.86 47.00 -43.27
N LEU A 12 22.90 46.74 -42.46
CA LEU A 12 24.37 46.95 -42.65
C LEU A 12 25.08 48.33 -42.39
N LEU A 13 25.85 48.34 -41.29
CA LEU A 13 27.34 48.33 -41.24
C LEU A 13 28.19 49.51 -41.81
N CYS A 14 29.01 50.17 -40.95
CA CYS A 14 30.48 50.39 -41.16
C CYS A 14 31.22 51.25 -40.09
N ILE A 15 32.01 50.59 -39.24
CA ILE A 15 33.45 50.83 -38.90
C ILE A 15 34.01 52.28 -38.76
N SER A 16 34.64 52.57 -37.61
CA SER A 16 35.94 53.29 -37.51
C SER A 16 36.67 52.99 -36.18
N VAL A 17 38.00 53.21 -36.08
CA VAL A 17 38.90 52.64 -35.05
C VAL A 17 40.04 53.62 -34.67
N LEU A 18 40.51 53.66 -33.40
CA LEU A 18 41.95 53.63 -32.96
C LEU A 18 42.25 54.10 -31.50
N GLY A 19 43.11 53.33 -30.80
CA GLY A 19 43.84 53.66 -29.56
C GLY A 19 43.07 53.42 -28.24
N GLY A 20 43.61 52.89 -27.13
CA GLY A 20 44.98 52.48 -26.73
C GLY A 20 45.21 52.88 -25.24
N THR A 21 45.88 52.16 -24.33
CA THR A 21 46.88 51.05 -24.42
C THR A 21 47.04 50.26 -23.09
N ALA A 22 47.51 48.99 -23.17
CA ALA A 22 47.98 48.08 -22.09
C ALA A 22 46.91 47.54 -21.09
N GLY A 23 46.94 46.27 -20.61
CA GLY A 23 47.89 45.15 -20.73
C GLY A 23 48.47 44.77 -19.34
N ILE A 24 48.48 43.54 -18.83
CA ILE A 24 48.65 42.16 -19.37
C ILE A 24 47.66 41.21 -18.63
N THR A 25 46.98 40.17 -19.14
CA THR A 25 47.05 39.22 -20.28
C THR A 25 47.82 37.89 -20.06
N ALA A 26 47.13 36.86 -19.57
CA ALA A 26 47.46 35.42 -19.73
C ALA A 26 46.27 34.73 -20.44
N ALA A 27 46.36 33.61 -21.18
CA ALA A 27 47.40 32.96 -21.99
C ALA A 27 46.79 31.58 -22.33
N ALA A 28 46.10 31.47 -23.47
CA ALA A 28 45.56 30.21 -23.99
C ALA A 28 46.18 29.89 -25.36
N GLN A 29 46.10 28.62 -25.79
CA GLN A 29 46.57 27.97 -27.04
C GLN A 29 47.54 26.79 -26.74
N PRO A 30 47.58 25.73 -27.58
CA PRO A 30 46.53 25.20 -28.47
C PRO A 30 46.34 23.66 -28.32
N ALA A 31 45.30 23.12 -28.95
CA ALA A 31 45.16 21.67 -29.17
C ALA A 31 45.70 21.29 -30.57
N ASP A 32 46.52 20.25 -30.67
CA ASP A 32 46.71 19.46 -31.91
C ASP A 32 47.57 18.19 -31.65
N SER A 33 47.00 16.99 -31.77
CA SER A 33 47.70 15.71 -32.07
C SER A 33 46.69 14.56 -32.20
N VAL A 34 46.47 14.10 -33.44
CA VAL A 34 45.48 13.07 -33.78
C VAL A 34 46.05 11.67 -33.67
N PHE A 35 45.29 10.76 -33.06
CA PHE A 35 45.22 9.34 -33.44
C PHE A 35 43.75 8.92 -33.50
N ALA A 36 43.43 7.94 -34.35
CA ALA A 36 42.06 7.51 -34.64
C ALA A 36 41.96 5.98 -34.75
N ILE A 37 40.94 5.43 -34.08
CA ILE A 37 40.40 4.07 -34.15
C ILE A 37 38.90 4.30 -33.86
N GLU A 38 37.95 4.19 -34.80
CA GLU A 38 37.45 3.02 -35.54
C GLU A 38 36.50 2.16 -34.67
N SER A 39 35.28 1.94 -35.16
CA SER A 39 34.14 1.48 -34.36
C SER A 39 33.97 -0.05 -34.31
N ALA A 40 33.81 -0.56 -33.09
CA ALA A 40 33.11 -1.78 -32.70
C ALA A 40 32.64 -1.54 -31.25
N ASP A 41 31.44 -1.90 -30.77
CA ASP A 41 30.61 -3.08 -31.03
C ASP A 41 31.26 -4.40 -30.58
N ASN A 42 31.34 -4.58 -29.27
CA ASN A 42 30.84 -5.78 -28.56
C ASN A 42 30.79 -5.51 -27.04
N GLY A 43 29.95 -6.24 -26.29
CA GLY A 43 29.95 -6.21 -24.83
C GLY A 43 31.18 -6.90 -24.21
N GLY A 44 31.53 -6.50 -22.98
CA GLY A 44 32.59 -7.15 -22.20
C GLY A 44 33.01 -6.35 -20.96
N ARG A 45 32.62 -6.81 -19.76
CA ARG A 45 33.11 -6.29 -18.47
C ARG A 45 34.64 -6.42 -18.42
N ILE A 46 35.37 -5.34 -18.13
CA ILE A 46 36.80 -5.39 -17.84
C ILE A 46 36.98 -5.50 -16.33
N THR A 47 37.33 -6.69 -15.85
CA THR A 47 37.72 -6.91 -14.46
C THR A 47 39.08 -6.28 -14.19
N ALA A 48 39.09 -5.21 -13.39
CA ALA A 48 40.31 -4.65 -12.81
C ALA A 48 40.61 -5.39 -11.50
N ALA A 49 41.78 -6.03 -11.41
CA ALA A 49 42.16 -6.77 -10.21
C ALA A 49 42.45 -5.83 -9.04
N VAL A 50 41.88 -6.13 -7.87
CA VAL A 50 42.12 -5.40 -6.62
C VAL A 50 43.44 -5.88 -6.00
N ASP A 51 44.55 -5.21 -6.34
CA ASP A 51 45.73 -5.16 -5.47
C ASP A 51 45.39 -4.21 -4.31
N GLY A 52 45.16 -4.74 -3.10
CA GLY A 52 44.72 -3.93 -1.96
C GLY A 52 45.85 -3.20 -1.22
N ASP A 53 45.73 -1.87 -1.10
CA ASP A 53 46.11 -1.08 0.10
C ASP A 53 45.47 0.33 0.06
N SER A 54 45.10 0.86 1.23
CA SER A 54 44.72 2.26 1.54
C SER A 54 43.51 2.92 0.82
N THR A 55 42.33 2.94 1.50
CA THR A 55 41.40 4.10 1.45
C THR A 55 40.44 4.25 2.65
N SER A 56 40.38 3.32 3.60
CA SER A 56 39.39 3.26 4.69
C SER A 56 39.60 4.25 5.87
N ASP A 57 39.97 5.50 5.59
CA ASP A 57 40.28 6.55 6.59
C ASP A 57 39.21 7.67 6.69
N THR A 58 38.16 7.60 5.87
CA THR A 58 37.29 8.74 5.47
C THR A 58 36.32 9.27 6.52
N CYS A 59 35.96 8.48 7.55
CA CYS A 59 35.05 8.87 8.63
C CYS A 59 35.75 9.22 9.97
N SER A 60 37.08 9.38 9.96
CA SER A 60 37.86 9.64 11.18
C SER A 60 37.83 11.11 11.62
N PHE A 61 37.79 11.34 12.94
CA PHE A 61 37.92 12.66 13.56
C PHE A 61 39.30 12.78 14.25
N PRO A 62 39.94 13.97 14.27
CA PRO A 62 39.46 15.26 13.76
C PRO A 62 39.51 15.37 12.23
N MET A 63 38.49 15.98 11.64
CA MET A 63 38.37 16.17 10.19
C MET A 63 38.30 17.65 9.79
N ASN A 64 38.66 17.93 8.53
CA ASN A 64 38.53 19.24 7.89
C ASN A 64 37.86 19.06 6.53
N LEU A 65 36.74 19.74 6.31
CA LEU A 65 36.06 19.79 5.00
C LEU A 65 35.96 21.25 4.55
N THR A 66 36.01 21.50 3.24
CA THR A 66 35.75 22.83 2.68
C THR A 66 34.35 22.84 2.09
N ASP A 67 33.52 23.79 2.51
CA ASP A 67 32.14 23.93 2.04
C ASP A 67 32.05 24.63 0.67
N THR A 68 30.83 24.75 0.10
CA THR A 68 30.64 25.41 -1.21
C THR A 68 31.01 26.91 -1.21
N THR A 69 31.09 27.56 -0.04
CA THR A 69 31.55 28.95 0.09
C THR A 69 33.07 29.10 0.08
N GLY A 70 33.83 27.99 0.11
CA GLY A 70 35.27 27.99 0.28
C GLY A 70 35.73 28.18 1.73
N THR A 71 34.85 27.94 2.70
CA THR A 71 35.14 27.99 4.14
C THR A 71 35.60 26.62 4.62
N GLU A 72 36.78 26.55 5.23
CA GLU A 72 37.28 25.36 5.90
C GLU A 72 36.57 25.18 7.26
N ILE A 73 35.92 24.03 7.44
CA ILE A 73 35.19 23.62 8.64
C ILE A 73 35.97 22.51 9.32
N THR A 74 36.45 22.76 10.53
CA THR A 74 37.18 21.79 11.37
C THR A 74 36.24 21.19 12.42
N LEU A 75 36.02 19.88 12.38
CA LEU A 75 35.37 19.13 13.46
C LEU A 75 36.44 18.38 14.24
N SER A 76 36.58 18.66 15.54
CA SER A 76 37.62 18.04 16.38
C SER A 76 37.24 16.63 16.83
N GLU A 77 35.94 16.39 16.94
CA GLU A 77 35.27 15.16 17.35
C GLU A 77 33.93 15.06 16.60
N ARG A 78 33.24 13.91 16.72
CA ARG A 78 31.91 13.69 16.13
C ARG A 78 30.91 14.67 16.78
N PRO A 79 30.05 15.36 16.02
CA PRO A 79 29.07 16.27 16.61
C PRO A 79 27.95 15.49 17.32
N ASP A 80 27.62 15.92 18.54
CA ASP A 80 26.55 15.35 19.36
C ASP A 80 25.25 16.17 19.29
N ARG A 81 25.37 17.47 18.98
CA ARG A 81 24.24 18.42 18.85
C ARG A 81 24.21 19.02 17.45
N ILE A 82 23.30 18.55 16.60
CA ILE A 82 23.16 18.96 15.21
C ILE A 82 21.88 19.78 15.04
N THR A 83 21.93 20.89 14.30
CA THR A 83 20.72 21.64 13.88
C THR A 83 20.64 21.74 12.37
N THR A 84 19.46 21.49 11.79
CA THR A 84 19.22 21.60 10.35
C THR A 84 18.42 22.86 10.04
N THR A 85 18.76 23.54 8.95
CA THR A 85 18.13 24.81 8.54
C THR A 85 17.13 24.68 7.40
N ASN A 86 16.94 23.47 6.89
CA ASN A 86 15.99 23.12 5.83
C ASN A 86 15.75 21.59 5.90
N PRO A 87 14.53 21.10 5.60
CA PRO A 87 14.18 19.69 5.83
C PRO A 87 14.92 18.68 4.93
N SER A 88 15.49 19.09 3.79
CA SER A 88 16.40 18.25 2.97
C SER A 88 17.68 17.80 3.73
N ALA A 89 18.10 18.52 4.77
CA ALA A 89 19.15 18.06 5.68
C ALA A 89 18.60 17.37 6.94
N ALA A 90 17.30 17.47 7.22
CA ALA A 90 16.65 16.69 8.27
C ALA A 90 16.37 15.26 7.78
N GLN A 91 15.74 15.08 6.62
CA GLN A 91 15.45 13.75 6.05
C GLN A 91 16.73 12.89 5.98
N THR A 92 17.84 13.45 5.47
CA THR A 92 19.15 12.76 5.45
C THR A 92 19.85 12.57 6.80
N LEU A 93 19.38 13.17 7.90
CA LEU A 93 19.83 12.75 9.24
C LEU A 93 18.94 11.68 9.87
N TRP A 94 17.72 11.48 9.35
CA TRP A 94 16.86 10.35 9.71
C TRP A 94 17.29 9.09 8.96
N GLU A 95 17.53 9.18 7.64
CA GLU A 95 18.07 8.10 6.79
C GLU A 95 19.42 7.56 7.29
N LEU A 96 20.25 8.42 7.90
CA LEU A 96 21.61 8.07 8.34
C LEU A 96 21.71 7.74 9.84
N ASP A 97 20.63 7.37 10.52
CA ASP A 97 20.62 7.07 11.97
C ASP A 97 21.33 8.13 12.83
N ALA A 98 21.01 9.39 12.54
CA ALA A 98 21.56 10.55 13.25
C ALA A 98 20.46 11.42 13.92
N LYS A 99 19.18 11.03 13.79
CA LYS A 99 17.98 11.73 14.29
C LYS A 99 18.06 12.10 15.78
N ASP A 100 18.70 11.29 16.61
CA ASP A 100 18.76 11.52 18.06
C ASP A 100 19.70 12.67 18.42
N ARG A 101 20.79 12.84 17.66
CA ARG A 101 21.73 13.96 17.75
C ARG A 101 21.20 15.25 17.14
N VAL A 102 20.08 15.19 16.41
CA VAL A 102 19.38 16.41 15.99
C VAL A 102 18.73 17.05 17.22
N VAL A 103 18.99 18.34 17.41
CA VAL A 103 18.44 19.15 18.51
C VAL A 103 17.54 20.29 18.02
N GLY A 104 17.59 20.62 16.74
CA GLY A 104 16.75 21.65 16.13
C GLY A 104 16.50 21.43 14.63
N VAL A 105 15.28 21.76 14.20
CA VAL A 105 14.80 21.63 12.82
C VAL A 105 13.89 22.81 12.44
N THR A 106 13.68 23.03 11.14
CA THR A 106 12.63 23.94 10.65
C THR A 106 11.25 23.31 10.77
N GLN A 107 10.21 24.15 10.85
CA GLN A 107 8.80 23.71 10.85
C GLN A 107 8.43 22.85 9.62
N PHE A 108 9.11 23.03 8.50
CA PHE A 108 8.94 22.22 7.28
C PHE A 108 9.49 20.79 7.40
N ALA A 109 10.04 20.40 8.56
CA ALA A 109 10.49 19.05 8.88
C ALA A 109 9.54 18.30 9.84
N SER A 110 8.38 18.89 10.21
CA SER A 110 7.47 18.33 11.22
C SER A 110 6.79 17.02 10.81
N TYR A 111 6.91 16.61 9.55
CA TYR A 111 6.44 15.33 9.04
C TYR A 111 7.36 14.15 9.43
N LEU A 112 8.61 14.43 9.81
CA LEU A 112 9.56 13.39 10.21
C LEU A 112 9.20 12.88 11.61
N ASN A 113 9.13 11.55 11.76
CA ASN A 113 8.81 10.90 13.04
C ASN A 113 9.75 11.40 14.16
N GLY A 114 9.19 11.72 15.34
CA GLY A 114 9.94 12.23 16.48
C GLY A 114 10.44 13.68 16.36
N SER A 115 10.18 14.39 15.25
CA SER A 115 10.61 15.78 15.07
C SER A 115 9.96 16.78 16.05
N ASP A 116 8.78 16.48 16.58
CA ASP A 116 8.11 17.25 17.64
C ASP A 116 8.95 17.40 18.94
N SER A 117 9.87 16.45 19.20
CA SER A 117 10.80 16.52 20.34
C SER A 117 11.91 17.56 20.15
N LYS A 118 12.07 18.10 18.93
CA LYS A 118 13.20 18.93 18.51
C LYS A 118 12.82 20.40 18.51
N ALA A 119 13.78 21.29 18.73
CA ALA A 119 13.49 22.72 18.76
C ALA A 119 13.17 23.27 17.37
N ASN A 120 11.99 23.88 17.20
CA ASN A 120 11.65 24.61 15.98
C ASN A 120 12.50 25.90 15.88
N VAL A 121 13.43 25.95 14.92
CA VAL A 121 14.37 27.07 14.71
C VAL A 121 13.94 28.08 13.64
N SER A 122 12.72 27.94 13.09
CA SER A 122 12.23 28.77 11.98
C SER A 122 12.17 30.27 12.30
N ALA A 123 12.37 31.10 11.28
CA ALA A 123 12.06 32.52 11.31
C ALA A 123 10.52 32.76 11.34
N SER A 124 10.11 34.03 11.42
CA SER A 124 8.71 34.44 11.25
C SER A 124 8.29 34.62 9.78
N GLU A 125 9.25 34.51 8.87
CA GLU A 125 9.10 34.49 7.42
C GLU A 125 9.91 33.26 6.91
N LEU A 126 10.32 33.22 5.64
CA LEU A 126 11.22 32.16 5.15
C LEU A 126 12.62 32.25 5.79
N GLY A 127 13.29 31.10 5.96
CA GLY A 127 14.62 30.98 6.59
C GLY A 127 14.58 30.62 8.08
N VAL A 128 15.74 30.65 8.74
CA VAL A 128 15.90 30.33 10.18
C VAL A 128 16.15 31.56 11.05
N SER A 129 15.71 31.49 12.30
CA SER A 129 16.05 32.51 13.30
C SER A 129 17.41 32.18 13.91
N THR A 130 18.41 33.03 13.65
CA THR A 130 19.76 32.91 14.23
C THR A 130 19.74 32.80 15.75
N GLU A 131 18.84 33.51 16.44
CA GLU A 131 18.71 33.43 17.91
C GLU A 131 18.24 32.02 18.33
N ARG A 132 17.26 31.43 17.64
CA ARG A 132 16.75 30.08 17.94
C ARG A 132 17.76 28.98 17.62
N VAL A 133 18.60 29.15 16.60
CA VAL A 133 19.70 28.21 16.29
C VAL A 133 20.89 28.37 17.27
N VAL A 134 21.06 29.52 17.90
CA VAL A 134 22.01 29.67 19.02
C VAL A 134 21.44 29.03 20.29
N ASP A 135 20.14 29.19 20.56
CA ASP A 135 19.46 28.60 21.72
C ASP A 135 19.39 27.05 21.69
N THR A 136 19.66 26.38 20.56
CA THR A 136 19.84 24.93 20.50
C THR A 136 21.24 24.44 20.90
N GLU A 137 22.19 25.35 21.13
CA GLU A 137 23.60 25.06 21.43
C GLU A 137 24.20 23.94 20.53
N PRO A 138 24.23 24.10 19.18
CA PRO A 138 24.69 23.06 18.27
C PRO A 138 26.21 23.08 18.03
N ASP A 139 26.82 21.90 17.98
CA ASP A 139 28.21 21.68 17.57
C ASP A 139 28.38 21.86 16.06
N LEU A 140 27.34 21.53 15.29
CA LEU A 140 27.26 21.61 13.84
C LEU A 140 25.87 22.04 13.37
N VAL A 141 25.84 23.01 12.45
CA VAL A 141 24.64 23.42 11.72
C VAL A 141 24.76 23.00 10.27
N LEU A 142 23.78 22.24 9.77
CA LEU A 142 23.68 21.83 8.37
C LEU A 142 22.79 22.79 7.58
N ALA A 143 23.36 23.37 6.52
CA ALA A 143 22.69 24.32 5.65
C ALA A 143 22.70 23.88 4.18
N PRO A 144 21.62 23.24 3.68
CA PRO A 144 21.39 23.09 2.25
C PRO A 144 21.41 24.43 1.51
N ASN A 145 21.65 24.42 0.20
CA ASN A 145 21.75 25.63 -0.62
C ASN A 145 20.52 26.55 -0.57
N ALA A 146 19.32 26.01 -0.29
CA ALA A 146 18.12 26.80 -0.03
C ALA A 146 18.27 27.77 1.16
N SER A 147 19.16 27.46 2.11
CA SER A 147 19.46 28.25 3.30
C SER A 147 20.65 29.22 3.11
N ALA A 148 21.16 29.41 1.89
CA ALA A 148 22.38 30.20 1.62
C ALA A 148 22.37 31.62 2.20
N GLY A 149 21.18 32.24 2.33
CA GLY A 149 21.01 33.57 2.93
C GLY A 149 21.33 33.63 4.44
N ASP A 150 21.12 32.53 5.17
CA ASP A 150 21.24 32.50 6.64
C ASP A 150 22.67 32.14 7.09
N VAL A 151 23.46 31.51 6.23
CA VAL A 151 24.82 30.99 6.53
C VAL A 151 25.76 32.07 7.08
N GLU A 152 25.76 33.28 6.51
CA GLU A 152 26.62 34.36 7.02
C GLU A 152 26.14 34.85 8.39
N GLY A 153 24.83 34.90 8.65
CA GLY A 153 24.26 35.28 9.94
C GLY A 153 24.62 34.29 11.05
N LEU A 154 24.43 33.01 10.78
CA LEU A 154 24.76 31.90 11.69
C LEU A 154 26.26 31.84 12.02
N ARG A 155 27.14 32.00 11.01
CA ARG A 155 28.59 32.08 11.22
C ARG A 155 29.02 33.33 12.00
N ASN A 156 28.40 34.48 11.73
CA ASN A 156 28.64 35.71 12.49
C ASN A 156 28.18 35.63 13.96
N ALA A 157 27.24 34.73 14.29
CA ALA A 157 26.88 34.39 15.67
C ALA A 157 27.90 33.48 16.38
N GLY A 158 28.85 32.90 15.64
CA GLY A 158 29.92 32.04 16.16
C GLY A 158 29.69 30.54 15.99
N LEU A 159 28.65 30.14 15.25
CA LEU A 159 28.29 28.72 15.04
C LEU A 159 29.14 28.07 13.94
N THR A 160 29.41 26.77 14.11
CA THR A 160 29.99 25.91 13.07
C THR A 160 28.90 25.57 12.05
N VAL A 161 28.95 26.18 10.85
CA VAL A 161 27.95 25.94 9.79
C VAL A 161 28.62 25.28 8.59
N TYR A 162 28.08 24.17 8.10
CA TYR A 162 28.46 23.60 6.80
C TYR A 162 27.39 23.94 5.76
N HIS A 163 27.79 24.55 4.64
CA HIS A 163 26.89 24.94 3.55
C HIS A 163 27.13 24.05 2.33
N PHE A 164 26.09 23.32 1.94
CA PHE A 164 26.10 22.41 0.80
C PHE A 164 25.92 23.16 -0.53
N PRO A 165 26.42 22.63 -1.66
CA PRO A 165 26.04 23.12 -2.98
C PRO A 165 24.54 22.94 -3.24
N ALA A 166 24.05 23.47 -4.36
CA ALA A 166 22.78 23.03 -4.90
C ALA A 166 22.87 21.52 -5.20
N ALA A 167 21.74 20.82 -5.07
CA ALA A 167 21.59 19.48 -5.60
C ALA A 167 20.56 19.53 -6.72
N THR A 168 20.98 19.08 -7.89
CA THR A 168 20.24 19.20 -9.15
C THR A 168 20.01 17.85 -9.82
N ASP A 169 20.82 16.84 -9.51
CA ASP A 169 20.64 15.45 -9.94
C ASP A 169 20.85 14.46 -8.77
N VAL A 170 20.80 13.15 -9.07
CA VAL A 170 20.98 12.07 -8.07
C VAL A 170 22.43 12.00 -7.56
N ASP A 171 23.42 12.29 -8.42
CA ASP A 171 24.84 12.27 -8.05
C ASP A 171 25.16 13.40 -7.03
N ASP A 172 24.58 14.59 -7.23
CA ASP A 172 24.62 15.69 -6.25
C ASP A 172 23.99 15.29 -4.90
N VAL A 173 22.84 14.59 -4.93
CA VAL A 173 22.17 14.10 -3.71
C VAL A 173 23.05 13.07 -3.00
N ALA A 174 23.64 12.12 -3.74
CA ALA A 174 24.55 11.12 -3.18
C ALA A 174 25.80 11.75 -2.56
N ALA A 175 26.40 12.74 -3.23
CA ALA A 175 27.56 13.48 -2.73
C ALA A 175 27.22 14.34 -1.50
N LYS A 176 25.99 14.89 -1.42
CA LYS A 176 25.46 15.54 -0.22
C LYS A 176 25.33 14.53 0.93
N THR A 177 24.78 13.35 0.67
CA THR A 177 24.61 12.27 1.66
C THR A 177 25.96 11.73 2.17
N GLU A 178 26.93 11.46 1.29
CA GLU A 178 28.32 11.09 1.67
C GLU A 178 28.94 12.17 2.56
N THR A 179 28.76 13.44 2.19
CA THR A 179 29.27 14.59 2.96
C THR A 179 28.61 14.67 4.35
N ILE A 180 27.29 14.44 4.46
CA ILE A 180 26.59 14.40 5.76
C ILE A 180 27.08 13.22 6.58
N GLY A 181 27.10 12.00 6.02
CA GLY A 181 27.61 10.78 6.67
C GLY A 181 29.01 10.99 7.25
N ARG A 182 29.92 11.60 6.48
CA ARG A 182 31.26 11.98 6.95
C ARG A 182 31.21 13.00 8.09
N LEU A 183 30.48 14.10 7.94
CA LEU A 183 30.35 15.14 8.98
C LEU A 183 29.76 14.60 10.31
N VAL A 184 28.92 13.56 10.26
CA VAL A 184 28.27 12.98 11.44
C VAL A 184 28.85 11.64 11.92
N GLY A 185 29.86 11.10 11.23
CA GLY A 185 30.56 9.85 11.56
C GLY A 185 29.84 8.55 11.14
N ASN A 186 28.87 8.61 10.23
CA ASN A 186 28.03 7.51 9.79
C ASN A 186 28.25 7.23 8.29
N CYS A 187 29.50 6.97 7.88
CA CYS A 187 29.83 6.80 6.45
C CYS A 187 29.23 5.53 5.84
N THR A 188 29.31 4.38 6.51
CA THR A 188 28.79 3.11 5.97
C THR A 188 27.30 3.21 5.67
N THR A 189 26.50 3.79 6.58
CA THR A 189 25.08 4.07 6.37
C THR A 189 24.85 5.00 5.17
N ALA A 190 25.73 5.98 4.95
CA ALA A 190 25.64 6.88 3.79
C ALA A 190 26.03 6.21 2.47
N ASP A 191 26.94 5.23 2.50
CA ASP A 191 27.25 4.41 1.34
C ASP A 191 26.07 3.46 1.01
N THR A 192 25.45 2.84 2.03
CA THR A 192 24.24 1.99 1.91
C THR A 192 23.03 2.75 1.36
N VAL A 193 22.62 3.84 2.01
CA VAL A 193 21.48 4.69 1.58
C VAL A 193 21.68 5.25 0.18
N ASN A 194 22.94 5.49 -0.22
CA ASN A 194 23.24 5.86 -1.60
C ASN A 194 23.06 4.69 -2.59
N GLN A 195 23.43 3.44 -2.24
CA GLN A 195 23.13 2.28 -3.11
C GLN A 195 21.63 2.06 -3.25
N GLU A 196 20.88 2.07 -2.14
CA GLU A 196 19.41 1.93 -2.13
C GLU A 196 18.75 2.96 -3.06
N MET A 197 19.20 4.21 -3.01
CA MET A 197 18.75 5.27 -3.92
C MET A 197 19.10 4.98 -5.38
N TYR A 198 20.31 4.52 -5.70
CA TYR A 198 20.68 4.18 -7.09
C TYR A 198 19.88 2.98 -7.61
N ASP A 199 19.70 1.93 -6.81
CA ASP A 199 18.95 0.72 -7.18
C ASP A 199 17.46 1.04 -7.40
N ALA A 200 16.85 1.89 -6.56
CA ALA A 200 15.49 2.37 -6.78
C ALA A 200 15.35 3.18 -8.08
N VAL A 201 16.34 4.04 -8.38
CA VAL A 201 16.38 4.85 -9.59
C VAL A 201 16.52 4.00 -10.85
N ASP A 202 17.37 2.98 -10.84
CA ASP A 202 17.55 2.09 -12.00
C ASP A 202 16.36 1.12 -12.17
N LYS A 203 15.77 0.58 -11.09
CA LYS A 203 14.47 -0.13 -11.15
C LYS A 203 13.36 0.73 -11.78
N THR A 204 13.29 2.01 -11.42
CA THR A 204 12.30 2.96 -11.96
C THR A 204 12.55 3.28 -13.44
N ARG A 205 13.82 3.34 -13.87
CA ARG A 205 14.20 3.48 -15.29
C ARG A 205 13.88 2.24 -16.11
N GLU A 206 14.01 1.04 -15.54
CA GLU A 206 13.63 -0.21 -16.22
C GLU A 206 12.11 -0.34 -16.38
N ARG A 207 11.33 -0.07 -15.32
CA ARG A 207 9.86 0.01 -15.39
C ARG A 207 9.36 0.93 -16.51
N THR A 208 9.91 2.14 -16.59
CA THR A 208 9.48 3.16 -17.57
C THR A 208 10.20 3.08 -18.92
N ALA A 209 11.02 2.04 -19.18
CA ALA A 209 11.90 1.97 -20.35
C ALA A 209 11.17 1.85 -21.70
N ASP A 210 10.08 1.08 -21.74
CA ASP A 210 9.30 0.80 -22.96
C ASP A 210 8.04 1.71 -23.09
N LEU A 211 7.90 2.73 -22.23
CA LEU A 211 6.78 3.66 -22.20
C LEU A 211 7.06 4.97 -22.97
N ASP A 212 6.05 5.48 -23.69
CA ASP A 212 6.13 6.73 -24.47
C ASP A 212 6.01 7.96 -23.54
N ARG A 213 7.15 8.41 -23.01
CA ARG A 213 7.29 9.49 -22.02
C ARG A 213 6.40 10.72 -22.28
N PRO A 214 5.32 10.98 -21.49
CA PRO A 214 4.40 12.07 -21.77
C PRO A 214 4.98 13.45 -21.45
N GLU A 215 4.52 14.47 -22.18
CA GLU A 215 4.91 15.86 -21.96
C GLU A 215 4.20 16.41 -20.71
N ALA A 216 4.96 16.68 -19.65
CA ALA A 216 4.45 17.00 -18.33
C ALA A 216 4.96 18.34 -17.78
N LEU A 217 4.23 18.90 -16.82
CA LEU A 217 4.58 20.17 -16.18
C LEU A 217 4.32 20.15 -14.66
N TYR A 218 5.27 20.66 -13.87
CA TYR A 218 5.08 20.95 -12.45
C TYR A 218 4.92 22.47 -12.19
N PRO A 219 3.70 22.98 -11.97
CA PRO A 219 3.44 24.39 -11.69
C PRO A 219 3.45 24.72 -10.18
N LEU A 220 4.42 25.52 -9.75
CA LEU A 220 4.57 26.04 -8.38
C LEU A 220 3.62 27.22 -8.06
N GLY A 221 2.60 27.43 -8.89
CA GLY A 221 1.66 28.55 -8.79
C GLY A 221 2.23 29.89 -9.30
N GLY A 222 1.33 30.83 -9.61
CA GLY A 222 1.70 32.18 -10.06
C GLY A 222 2.49 32.23 -11.39
N GLY A 223 2.49 31.15 -12.17
CA GLY A 223 3.29 30.98 -13.38
C GLY A 223 4.73 30.48 -13.15
N PHE A 224 5.14 30.23 -11.91
CA PHE A 224 6.43 29.58 -11.62
C PHE A 224 6.35 28.07 -11.90
N VAL A 225 7.44 27.52 -12.39
CA VAL A 225 7.58 26.10 -12.79
C VAL A 225 8.96 25.59 -12.40
N ALA A 226 9.15 24.28 -12.25
CA ALA A 226 10.48 23.67 -12.22
C ALA A 226 10.97 23.42 -13.65
N ALA A 227 12.14 23.93 -14.01
CA ALA A 227 12.73 23.81 -15.34
C ALA A 227 14.10 23.09 -15.28
N ASP A 228 14.96 23.25 -16.29
CA ASP A 228 16.22 22.50 -16.37
C ASP A 228 17.21 22.90 -15.24
N GLU A 229 18.27 22.10 -15.01
CA GLU A 229 19.17 22.25 -13.85
C GLU A 229 18.43 22.28 -12.48
N THR A 230 17.36 21.47 -12.31
CA THR A 230 16.67 21.29 -11.02
C THR A 230 16.48 19.83 -10.62
N PHE A 231 16.51 19.57 -9.31
CA PHE A 231 16.17 18.26 -8.72
C PHE A 231 14.83 17.71 -9.24
N ILE A 232 13.78 18.53 -9.27
CA ILE A 232 12.45 18.13 -9.75
C ILE A 232 12.50 17.70 -11.22
N ASN A 233 13.33 18.35 -12.05
CA ASN A 233 13.53 17.95 -13.44
C ASN A 233 14.26 16.60 -13.58
N GLU A 234 15.18 16.27 -12.67
CA GLU A 234 15.78 14.92 -12.61
C GLU A 234 14.76 13.86 -12.13
N ILE A 235 13.94 14.16 -11.11
CA ILE A 235 12.83 13.28 -10.68
C ILE A 235 11.87 13.02 -11.84
N MET A 236 11.45 14.07 -12.55
CA MET A 236 10.65 13.98 -13.78
C MET A 236 11.35 13.14 -14.86
N ARG A 237 12.67 13.29 -15.01
CA ARG A 237 13.44 12.53 -16.00
C ARG A 237 13.52 11.04 -15.66
N ILE A 238 13.64 10.68 -14.38
CA ILE A 238 13.72 9.29 -13.92
C ILE A 238 12.34 8.61 -13.96
N GLY A 239 11.31 9.24 -13.37
CA GLY A 239 9.92 8.74 -13.34
C GLY A 239 9.17 8.82 -14.68
N GLY A 240 9.85 8.71 -15.81
CA GLY A 240 9.22 8.50 -17.11
C GLY A 240 8.60 9.70 -17.85
N VAL A 241 8.66 10.95 -17.37
CA VAL A 241 8.01 12.11 -18.07
C VAL A 241 8.99 13.06 -18.76
N ASN A 242 8.53 13.83 -19.75
CA ASN A 242 9.29 14.91 -20.37
C ASN A 242 8.86 16.25 -19.78
N ASN A 243 9.77 16.98 -19.12
CA ASN A 243 9.42 18.28 -18.54
C ASN A 243 9.37 19.38 -19.62
N VAL A 244 8.17 19.85 -19.96
CA VAL A 244 7.98 20.90 -21.00
C VAL A 244 8.65 22.23 -20.63
N ALA A 245 8.87 22.49 -19.34
CA ALA A 245 9.52 23.72 -18.87
C ALA A 245 11.03 23.72 -19.09
N ALA A 246 11.68 22.56 -19.22
CA ALA A 246 13.14 22.47 -19.41
C ALA A 246 13.63 23.17 -20.70
N ALA A 247 12.78 23.27 -21.73
CA ALA A 247 13.09 24.00 -22.95
C ALA A 247 13.08 25.54 -22.80
N GLU A 248 12.45 26.06 -21.73
CA GLU A 248 12.23 27.50 -21.52
C GLU A 248 13.25 28.16 -20.58
N GLY A 249 14.07 27.39 -19.86
CA GLY A 249 15.21 27.89 -19.09
C GLY A 249 15.63 27.01 -17.92
N ASP A 250 16.50 27.58 -17.08
CA ASP A 250 17.13 26.88 -15.94
C ASP A 250 16.50 27.33 -14.60
N GLY A 251 16.43 26.44 -13.62
CA GLY A 251 15.95 26.72 -12.26
C GLY A 251 14.42 26.83 -12.16
N TYR A 252 13.97 27.96 -11.60
CA TYR A 252 12.55 28.24 -11.34
C TYR A 252 12.07 29.49 -12.12
N PRO A 253 11.95 29.43 -13.46
CA PRO A 253 11.47 30.54 -14.26
C PRO A 253 9.97 30.81 -14.04
N GLN A 254 9.53 32.02 -14.40
CA GLN A 254 8.11 32.34 -14.50
C GLN A 254 7.69 32.32 -15.97
N LEU A 255 6.86 31.35 -16.36
CA LEU A 255 6.28 31.27 -17.70
C LEU A 255 5.03 32.16 -17.80
N SER A 256 4.70 32.59 -19.02
CA SER A 256 3.43 33.27 -19.32
C SER A 256 2.36 32.27 -19.74
N ASP A 257 1.09 32.63 -19.52
CA ASP A 257 -0.10 31.88 -19.94
C ASP A 257 0.01 31.38 -21.41
N GLU A 258 0.45 32.24 -22.33
CA GLU A 258 0.60 31.87 -23.74
C GLU A 258 1.74 30.87 -24.03
N VAL A 259 2.71 30.71 -23.12
CA VAL A 259 3.76 29.68 -23.22
C VAL A 259 3.19 28.36 -22.72
N ILE A 260 2.57 28.33 -21.53
CA ILE A 260 2.00 27.11 -20.92
C ILE A 260 0.94 26.47 -21.83
N ILE A 261 0.08 27.28 -22.47
CA ILE A 261 -0.92 26.81 -23.46
C ILE A 261 -0.25 26.34 -24.77
N SER A 262 0.98 26.78 -25.08
CA SER A 262 1.69 26.40 -26.31
C SER A 262 2.68 25.23 -26.15
N SER A 263 3.13 24.97 -24.92
CA SER A 263 3.83 23.75 -24.53
C SER A 263 2.89 22.57 -24.34
N ASP A 264 1.61 22.85 -24.04
CA ASP A 264 0.49 21.90 -24.08
C ASP A 264 0.76 20.55 -23.36
N PRO A 265 1.13 20.56 -22.07
CA PRO A 265 1.37 19.34 -21.31
C PRO A 265 0.14 18.43 -21.28
N GLU A 266 0.41 17.14 -21.46
CA GLU A 266 -0.49 15.98 -21.42
C GLU A 266 -0.77 15.55 -19.98
N VAL A 267 0.16 15.80 -19.04
CA VAL A 267 0.03 15.52 -17.60
C VAL A 267 0.47 16.73 -16.75
N LEU A 268 -0.26 17.02 -15.66
CA LEU A 268 0.17 17.97 -14.63
C LEU A 268 0.66 17.23 -13.37
N LEU A 269 1.85 17.58 -12.88
CA LEU A 269 2.28 17.15 -11.55
C LEU A 269 1.66 18.10 -10.52
N VAL A 270 1.04 17.55 -9.47
CA VAL A 270 0.46 18.30 -8.36
C VAL A 270 0.90 17.69 -7.02
N THR A 271 0.77 18.43 -5.92
CA THR A 271 1.14 17.94 -4.57
C THR A 271 0.01 18.01 -3.56
N ASP A 272 -1.22 18.00 -4.07
CA ASP A 272 -2.50 18.04 -3.37
C ASP A 272 -3.54 17.51 -4.38
N PRO A 273 -4.33 16.46 -4.08
CA PRO A 273 -5.33 15.93 -5.01
C PRO A 273 -6.49 16.89 -5.25
N ASP A 274 -6.81 17.76 -4.29
CA ASP A 274 -7.81 18.83 -4.42
C ASP A 274 -7.21 20.10 -5.07
N ALA A 275 -5.96 20.05 -5.58
CA ALA A 275 -5.26 21.22 -6.10
C ALA A 275 -6.07 21.91 -7.23
N PRO A 276 -6.62 23.12 -6.98
CA PRO A 276 -7.51 23.78 -7.94
C PRO A 276 -6.77 24.36 -9.15
N ILE A 277 -5.50 24.00 -9.34
CA ILE A 277 -4.63 24.50 -10.40
C ILE A 277 -4.97 23.87 -11.76
N VAL A 278 -5.41 22.61 -11.78
CA VAL A 278 -5.86 21.90 -12.99
C VAL A 278 -7.05 22.63 -13.63
N ASP A 279 -8.03 23.01 -12.82
CA ASP A 279 -9.23 23.80 -13.17
C ASP A 279 -8.95 25.28 -13.51
N GLN A 280 -7.73 25.78 -13.24
CA GLN A 280 -7.39 27.18 -13.45
C GLN A 280 -6.73 27.43 -14.81
N GLN A 281 -7.10 28.55 -15.44
CA GLN A 281 -6.34 29.08 -16.58
C GLN A 281 -4.94 29.52 -16.11
N PRO A 282 -3.85 29.20 -16.84
CA PRO A 282 -3.81 28.63 -18.20
C PRO A 282 -4.03 27.10 -18.31
N TYR A 283 -3.82 26.36 -17.23
CA TYR A 283 -3.72 24.89 -17.21
C TYR A 283 -4.99 24.17 -17.71
N ALA A 284 -6.19 24.67 -17.37
CA ALA A 284 -7.50 24.22 -17.88
C ALA A 284 -7.74 24.45 -19.39
N SER A 285 -6.69 24.57 -20.18
CA SER A 285 -6.70 24.63 -21.65
C SER A 285 -5.45 24.03 -22.30
N THR A 286 -4.65 23.28 -21.54
CA THR A 286 -3.72 22.26 -22.08
C THR A 286 -4.47 20.94 -22.22
N THR A 287 -3.82 19.92 -22.77
CA THR A 287 -4.37 18.56 -22.88
C THR A 287 -4.67 17.98 -21.48
N ALA A 288 -3.70 18.05 -20.56
CA ALA A 288 -3.87 17.64 -19.16
C ALA A 288 -5.13 18.22 -18.49
N GLY A 289 -5.34 19.54 -18.58
CA GLY A 289 -6.49 20.22 -17.99
C GLY A 289 -7.81 20.08 -18.76
N GLN A 290 -7.81 19.40 -19.91
CA GLN A 290 -9.02 19.05 -20.66
C GLN A 290 -9.43 17.58 -20.45
N GLU A 291 -8.47 16.70 -20.20
CA GLU A 291 -8.67 15.28 -19.93
C GLU A 291 -8.70 14.94 -18.43
N ASN A 292 -8.28 15.88 -17.58
CA ASN A 292 -8.09 15.74 -16.13
C ASN A 292 -6.94 14.79 -15.76
N ASN A 293 -5.86 14.82 -16.54
CA ASN A 293 -4.66 14.01 -16.32
C ASN A 293 -3.72 14.73 -15.33
N SER A 294 -3.63 14.24 -14.10
CA SER A 294 -2.66 14.74 -13.12
C SER A 294 -2.11 13.64 -12.23
N ILE A 295 -0.80 13.67 -11.98
CA ILE A 295 -0.12 12.78 -11.03
C ILE A 295 0.11 13.55 -9.74
N VAL A 296 -0.29 12.97 -8.61
CA VAL A 296 -0.13 13.54 -7.27
C VAL A 296 1.16 12.99 -6.65
N LEU A 297 1.99 13.85 -6.07
CA LEU A 297 3.22 13.48 -5.36
C LEU A 297 3.25 14.15 -3.98
N ASP A 298 3.88 13.53 -2.97
CA ASP A 298 4.03 14.19 -1.68
C ASP A 298 4.87 15.47 -1.83
N THR A 299 4.37 16.59 -1.28
CA THR A 299 5.08 17.88 -1.24
C THR A 299 6.47 17.73 -0.63
N ASN A 300 6.61 16.87 0.37
CA ASN A 300 7.83 16.65 1.14
C ASN A 300 8.90 15.92 0.33
N ASP A 301 8.52 14.89 -0.42
CA ASP A 301 9.46 14.10 -1.20
C ASP A 301 9.74 14.73 -2.59
N LEU A 302 8.81 15.48 -3.20
CA LEU A 302 9.09 16.18 -4.47
C LEU A 302 9.97 17.44 -4.33
N ASN A 303 9.86 18.20 -3.23
CA ASN A 303 10.47 19.53 -3.12
C ASN A 303 11.77 19.59 -2.30
N GLN A 304 12.35 18.43 -1.92
CA GLN A 304 13.47 18.37 -0.98
C GLN A 304 14.57 17.41 -1.46
N PRO A 305 15.70 17.88 -2.01
CA PRO A 305 16.72 16.96 -2.55
C PRO A 305 17.35 16.07 -1.47
N ALA A 306 17.01 14.78 -1.43
CA ALA A 306 17.45 13.78 -0.45
C ALA A 306 17.17 12.34 -0.94
N PRO A 307 17.88 11.30 -0.42
CA PRO A 307 17.68 9.90 -0.79
C PRO A 307 16.25 9.39 -0.80
N ARG A 308 15.49 9.48 0.31
CA ARG A 308 14.07 9.08 0.33
C ARG A 308 13.27 9.87 -0.70
N SER A 309 13.50 11.18 -0.76
CA SER A 309 12.86 12.07 -1.74
C SER A 309 13.12 11.66 -3.20
N VAL A 310 14.27 11.05 -3.51
CA VAL A 310 14.51 10.43 -4.83
C VAL A 310 13.73 9.13 -4.97
N ILE A 311 13.83 8.23 -4.00
CA ILE A 311 13.20 6.90 -4.04
C ILE A 311 11.69 7.03 -4.24
N GLU A 312 10.99 7.72 -3.31
CA GLU A 312 9.53 7.82 -3.33
C GLU A 312 9.02 8.62 -4.53
N ALA A 313 9.56 9.83 -4.77
CA ALA A 313 9.02 10.70 -5.80
C ALA A 313 9.26 10.18 -7.23
N THR A 314 10.31 9.40 -7.47
CA THR A 314 10.49 8.71 -8.77
C THR A 314 9.58 7.49 -8.91
N ARG A 315 9.37 6.73 -7.82
CA ARG A 315 8.44 5.59 -7.80
C ARG A 315 7.01 6.04 -8.09
N THR A 316 6.45 6.95 -7.28
CA THR A 316 5.09 7.48 -7.46
C THR A 316 4.87 8.10 -8.84
N LEU A 317 5.90 8.72 -9.42
CA LEU A 317 5.80 9.29 -10.77
C LEU A 317 5.77 8.21 -11.86
N ALA A 318 6.55 7.13 -11.71
CA ALA A 318 6.47 5.97 -12.61
C ALA A 318 5.13 5.23 -12.48
N ASP A 319 4.63 5.02 -11.26
CA ASP A 319 3.31 4.46 -11.00
C ASP A 319 2.21 5.28 -11.74
N GLY A 320 2.30 6.61 -11.66
CA GLY A 320 1.39 7.52 -12.36
C GLY A 320 1.57 7.57 -13.89
N VAL A 321 2.76 7.27 -14.42
CA VAL A 321 3.02 7.16 -15.86
C VAL A 321 2.50 5.84 -16.43
N GLU A 322 2.67 4.73 -15.72
CA GLU A 322 2.05 3.44 -16.05
C GLU A 322 0.52 3.58 -16.12
N ALA A 323 -0.09 4.14 -15.06
CA ALA A 323 -1.53 4.42 -15.03
C ALA A 323 -2.00 5.38 -16.15
N TYR A 324 -1.17 6.37 -16.52
CA TYR A 324 -1.46 7.22 -17.68
C TYR A 324 -1.48 6.41 -18.98
N HIS A 325 -0.50 5.54 -19.23
CA HIS A 325 -0.47 4.70 -20.43
C HIS A 325 -1.61 3.68 -20.50
N ASP A 326 -1.99 3.10 -19.37
CA ASP A 326 -3.17 2.24 -19.29
C ASP A 326 -4.46 3.02 -19.56
N SER A 327 -4.60 4.24 -19.04
CA SER A 327 -5.76 5.09 -19.32
C SER A 327 -5.88 5.48 -20.81
N GLN A 328 -4.76 5.77 -21.48
CA GLN A 328 -4.74 6.07 -22.92
C GLN A 328 -5.03 4.82 -23.76
N THR A 329 -4.51 3.67 -23.36
CA THR A 329 -4.76 2.36 -24.00
C THR A 329 -6.23 1.93 -23.82
N ALA A 330 -6.79 2.12 -22.63
CA ALA A 330 -8.21 1.95 -22.34
C ALA A 330 -9.07 2.95 -23.14
N GLY A 331 -8.58 4.18 -23.34
CA GLY A 331 -9.18 5.19 -24.22
C GLY A 331 -9.38 4.71 -25.66
N GLU A 332 -8.36 4.09 -26.28
CA GLU A 332 -8.51 3.44 -27.60
C GLU A 332 -9.48 2.25 -27.56
N GLN A 333 -9.53 1.48 -26.46
CA GLN A 333 -10.49 0.38 -26.27
C GLN A 333 -11.93 0.83 -25.94
N CYS A 334 -12.13 2.09 -25.56
CA CYS A 334 -13.42 2.72 -25.26
C CYS A 334 -14.03 3.45 -26.47
N GLY A 335 -13.33 3.46 -27.61
CA GLY A 335 -13.74 4.13 -28.84
C GLY A 335 -14.92 3.46 -29.56
N TYR A 336 -15.61 4.25 -30.39
CA TYR A 336 -16.67 3.78 -31.29
C TYR A 336 -16.20 3.79 -32.75
N PRO A 337 -16.57 2.81 -33.59
CA PRO A 337 -17.55 1.75 -33.34
C PRO A 337 -17.02 0.62 -32.44
N VAL A 338 -17.80 0.25 -31.42
CA VAL A 338 -17.50 -0.89 -30.54
C VAL A 338 -18.33 -2.09 -30.96
N THR A 339 -17.76 -3.29 -30.92
CA THR A 339 -18.47 -4.55 -31.18
C THR A 339 -18.07 -5.59 -30.14
N LEU A 340 -19.05 -6.09 -29.39
CA LEU A 340 -18.86 -7.07 -28.32
C LEU A 340 -19.77 -8.29 -28.58
N THR A 341 -19.36 -9.47 -28.14
CA THR A 341 -20.20 -10.68 -28.21
C THR A 341 -20.87 -10.89 -26.87
N ASP A 342 -22.20 -10.93 -26.87
CA ASP A 342 -22.99 -11.08 -25.65
C ASP A 342 -23.10 -12.55 -25.18
N ALA A 343 -23.68 -12.78 -24.00
CA ALA A 343 -23.85 -14.12 -23.43
C ALA A 343 -24.84 -15.04 -24.20
N THR A 344 -25.42 -14.58 -25.31
CA THR A 344 -26.16 -15.44 -26.26
C THR A 344 -25.33 -15.85 -27.48
N GLY A 345 -24.07 -15.41 -27.56
CA GLY A 345 -23.22 -15.54 -28.75
C GLY A 345 -23.60 -14.58 -29.87
N THR A 346 -24.30 -13.48 -29.56
CA THR A 346 -24.69 -12.46 -30.55
C THR A 346 -23.68 -11.32 -30.55
N GLU A 347 -23.07 -11.04 -31.71
CA GLU A 347 -22.31 -9.80 -31.94
C GLU A 347 -23.25 -8.60 -31.89
N VAL A 348 -22.98 -7.66 -30.97
CA VAL A 348 -23.68 -6.39 -30.81
C VAL A 348 -22.72 -5.26 -31.15
N THR A 349 -23.02 -4.52 -32.21
CA THR A 349 -22.24 -3.34 -32.65
C THR A 349 -22.98 -2.06 -32.28
N LEU A 350 -22.24 -1.08 -31.75
CA LEU A 350 -22.69 0.30 -31.59
C LEU A 350 -21.76 1.18 -32.44
N ASP A 351 -22.31 1.85 -33.46
CA ASP A 351 -21.54 2.73 -34.36
C ASP A 351 -21.13 4.06 -33.68
N GLU A 352 -21.92 4.51 -32.70
CA GLU A 352 -21.77 5.76 -31.94
C GLU A 352 -22.19 5.50 -30.46
N ARG A 353 -21.77 6.38 -29.53
CA ARG A 353 -22.11 6.28 -28.10
C ARG A 353 -23.63 6.39 -27.89
N PRO A 354 -24.28 5.51 -27.10
CA PRO A 354 -25.73 5.55 -26.91
C PRO A 354 -26.14 6.75 -26.05
N ASP A 355 -27.06 7.57 -26.57
CA ASP A 355 -27.66 8.72 -25.88
C ASP A 355 -28.88 8.30 -25.03
N ARG A 356 -29.51 7.18 -25.39
CA ARG A 356 -30.78 6.69 -24.81
C ARG A 356 -30.64 5.21 -24.42
N ILE A 357 -30.46 4.95 -23.13
CA ILE A 357 -30.25 3.60 -22.59
C ILE A 357 -31.48 3.14 -21.80
N THR A 358 -31.90 1.88 -21.95
CA THR A 358 -32.97 1.28 -21.12
C THR A 358 -32.47 0.01 -20.44
N THR A 359 -32.73 -0.13 -19.14
CA THR A 359 -32.29 -1.29 -18.34
C THR A 359 -33.48 -2.20 -18.00
N THR A 360 -33.31 -3.50 -18.20
CA THR A 360 -34.38 -4.51 -17.99
C THR A 360 -34.40 -5.11 -16.59
N ASN A 361 -33.44 -4.77 -15.73
CA ASN A 361 -33.26 -5.26 -14.37
C ASN A 361 -32.57 -4.16 -13.53
N PRO A 362 -32.86 -4.02 -12.22
CA PRO A 362 -32.28 -2.95 -11.42
C PRO A 362 -30.76 -3.04 -11.22
N SER A 363 -30.11 -4.22 -11.28
CA SER A 363 -28.63 -4.33 -11.22
C SER A 363 -27.94 -3.58 -12.37
N ALA A 364 -28.52 -3.60 -13.59
CA ALA A 364 -28.03 -2.77 -14.70
C ALA A 364 -28.39 -1.28 -14.55
N ALA A 365 -29.41 -0.93 -13.75
CA ALA A 365 -29.67 0.47 -13.43
C ALA A 365 -28.65 0.98 -12.40
N GLN A 366 -28.35 0.19 -11.37
CA GLN A 366 -27.40 0.49 -10.31
C GLN A 366 -26.00 0.77 -10.89
N THR A 367 -25.47 -0.14 -11.72
CA THR A 367 -24.20 0.05 -12.43
C THR A 367 -24.18 1.28 -13.34
N LEU A 368 -25.27 1.63 -14.02
CA LEU A 368 -25.32 2.89 -14.79
C LEU A 368 -25.44 4.17 -13.94
N TRP A 369 -25.74 4.06 -12.65
CA TRP A 369 -25.70 5.19 -11.72
C TRP A 369 -24.31 5.44 -11.14
N GLU A 370 -23.54 4.35 -10.94
CA GLU A 370 -22.12 4.33 -10.57
C GLU A 370 -21.24 4.85 -11.73
N LEU A 371 -21.40 4.29 -12.94
CA LEU A 371 -20.69 4.70 -14.18
C LEU A 371 -21.07 6.10 -14.73
N ASP A 372 -21.69 6.94 -13.91
CA ASP A 372 -22.23 8.28 -14.22
C ASP A 372 -23.08 8.39 -15.51
N ALA A 373 -23.62 7.27 -15.98
CA ALA A 373 -24.44 7.18 -17.19
C ALA A 373 -25.93 7.48 -16.95
N LYS A 374 -26.33 7.69 -15.69
CA LYS A 374 -27.71 7.87 -15.20
C LYS A 374 -28.55 8.88 -15.99
N ASP A 375 -27.97 9.95 -16.52
CA ASP A 375 -28.72 10.94 -17.31
C ASP A 375 -29.15 10.43 -18.69
N ARG A 376 -28.37 9.54 -19.31
CA ARG A 376 -28.68 8.88 -20.60
C ARG A 376 -29.66 7.71 -20.46
N VAL A 377 -29.87 7.22 -19.23
CA VAL A 377 -30.93 6.24 -18.98
C VAL A 377 -32.28 6.89 -19.21
N VAL A 378 -33.13 6.27 -20.02
CA VAL A 378 -34.49 6.72 -20.37
C VAL A 378 -35.58 5.77 -19.87
N GLY A 379 -35.25 4.49 -19.65
CA GLY A 379 -36.16 3.48 -19.13
C GLY A 379 -35.53 2.57 -18.07
N VAL A 380 -36.29 2.25 -17.03
CA VAL A 380 -35.90 1.34 -15.93
C VAL A 380 -37.08 0.46 -15.51
N THR A 381 -36.83 -0.65 -14.82
CA THR A 381 -37.92 -1.42 -14.20
C THR A 381 -38.46 -0.74 -12.94
N GLN A 382 -39.66 -1.13 -12.50
CA GLN A 382 -40.23 -0.66 -11.22
C GLN A 382 -39.37 -1.00 -10.00
N PHE A 383 -38.49 -2.00 -10.09
CA PHE A 383 -37.59 -2.43 -9.01
C PHE A 383 -36.38 -1.50 -8.85
N ALA A 384 -36.10 -0.63 -9.83
CA ALA A 384 -35.05 0.40 -9.76
C ALA A 384 -35.56 1.73 -9.15
N SER A 385 -36.81 1.79 -8.66
CA SER A 385 -37.42 3.05 -8.18
C SER A 385 -36.83 3.58 -6.86
N TYR A 386 -35.88 2.87 -6.25
CA TYR A 386 -35.12 3.35 -5.10
C TYR A 386 -33.96 4.27 -5.52
N LEU A 387 -33.47 4.16 -6.76
CA LEU A 387 -32.34 4.95 -7.27
C LEU A 387 -32.74 6.42 -7.41
N ASN A 388 -31.87 7.33 -6.97
CA ASN A 388 -32.12 8.77 -6.98
C ASN A 388 -32.36 9.27 -8.43
N GLY A 389 -33.45 9.99 -8.67
CA GLY A 389 -33.84 10.48 -10.00
C GLY A 389 -34.55 9.46 -10.90
N SER A 390 -34.73 8.20 -10.46
CA SER A 390 -35.47 7.16 -11.21
C SER A 390 -36.93 7.54 -11.52
N ASP A 391 -37.57 8.36 -10.66
CA ASP A 391 -38.90 8.97 -10.87
C ASP A 391 -39.05 9.73 -12.21
N SER A 392 -37.94 10.21 -12.78
CA SER A 392 -37.93 10.91 -14.06
C SER A 392 -37.93 9.99 -15.30
N LYS A 393 -37.70 8.69 -15.08
CA LYS A 393 -37.47 7.69 -16.13
C LYS A 393 -38.76 6.93 -16.46
N ALA A 394 -38.83 6.34 -17.66
CA ALA A 394 -39.96 5.50 -18.03
C ALA A 394 -39.89 4.14 -17.32
N ASN A 395 -40.90 3.81 -16.51
CA ASN A 395 -41.07 2.44 -16.03
C ASN A 395 -41.37 1.51 -17.21
N VAL A 396 -40.57 0.45 -17.42
CA VAL A 396 -40.72 -0.52 -18.52
C VAL A 396 -41.21 -1.91 -18.08
N SER A 397 -41.53 -2.12 -16.80
CA SER A 397 -42.00 -3.43 -16.28
C SER A 397 -43.29 -3.92 -16.93
N ALA A 398 -43.41 -5.26 -17.01
CA ALA A 398 -44.64 -5.95 -17.36
C ALA A 398 -45.73 -5.78 -16.29
N SER A 399 -46.92 -6.35 -16.54
CA SER A 399 -48.01 -6.45 -15.55
C SER A 399 -47.83 -7.64 -14.59
N GLU A 400 -46.86 -8.51 -14.86
CA GLU A 400 -46.41 -9.63 -14.05
C GLU A 400 -44.88 -9.48 -13.89
N LEU A 401 -44.13 -10.54 -13.56
CA LEU A 401 -42.67 -10.48 -13.59
C LEU A 401 -42.14 -10.31 -15.03
N GLY A 402 -40.95 -9.71 -15.18
CA GLY A 402 -40.33 -9.43 -16.49
C GLY A 402 -40.63 -8.03 -17.05
N VAL A 403 -40.25 -7.82 -18.31
CA VAL A 403 -40.25 -6.51 -18.99
C VAL A 403 -41.27 -6.45 -20.13
N SER A 404 -41.89 -5.29 -20.31
CA SER A 404 -42.85 -5.07 -21.39
C SER A 404 -42.14 -4.55 -22.64
N THR A 405 -42.03 -5.40 -23.68
CA THR A 405 -41.45 -5.04 -24.98
C THR A 405 -42.05 -3.76 -25.57
N GLU A 406 -43.37 -3.59 -25.48
CA GLU A 406 -44.07 -2.37 -25.96
C GLU A 406 -43.59 -1.12 -25.21
N ARG A 407 -43.43 -1.21 -23.88
CA ARG A 407 -42.94 -0.08 -23.07
C ARG A 407 -41.47 0.23 -23.29
N VAL A 408 -40.63 -0.77 -23.58
CA VAL A 408 -39.22 -0.53 -23.97
C VAL A 408 -39.16 0.14 -25.35
N VAL A 409 -39.94 -0.31 -26.33
CA VAL A 409 -40.02 0.35 -27.65
C VAL A 409 -40.50 1.81 -27.51
N ASP A 410 -41.48 2.08 -26.65
CA ASP A 410 -41.94 3.44 -26.33
C ASP A 410 -40.85 4.33 -25.65
N THR A 411 -39.73 3.76 -25.17
CA THR A 411 -38.59 4.55 -24.70
C THR A 411 -37.65 5.01 -25.82
N GLU A 412 -37.82 4.53 -27.06
CA GLU A 412 -36.92 4.80 -28.20
C GLU A 412 -35.42 4.68 -27.81
N PRO A 413 -34.94 3.53 -27.29
CA PRO A 413 -33.56 3.40 -26.82
C PRO A 413 -32.59 3.02 -27.95
N ASP A 414 -31.37 3.56 -27.89
CA ASP A 414 -30.26 3.18 -28.76
C ASP A 414 -29.63 1.85 -28.31
N LEU A 415 -29.68 1.58 -26.99
CA LEU A 415 -29.16 0.38 -26.34
C LEU A 415 -30.09 -0.07 -25.20
N VAL A 416 -30.36 -1.38 -25.15
CA VAL A 416 -31.03 -2.05 -24.03
C VAL A 416 -30.04 -2.97 -23.32
N LEU A 417 -29.82 -2.75 -22.02
CA LEU A 417 -28.97 -3.60 -21.19
C LEU A 417 -29.82 -4.64 -20.45
N ALA A 418 -29.49 -5.91 -20.65
CA ALA A 418 -30.22 -7.05 -20.09
C ALA A 418 -29.32 -8.03 -19.32
N PRO A 419 -29.22 -7.91 -17.98
CA PRO A 419 -28.64 -8.96 -17.13
C PRO A 419 -29.34 -10.32 -17.29
N ASN A 420 -28.67 -11.41 -16.91
CA ASN A 420 -29.20 -12.78 -17.04
C ASN A 420 -30.60 -13.01 -16.42
N ALA A 421 -30.95 -12.28 -15.36
CA ALA A 421 -32.30 -12.26 -14.79
C ALA A 421 -33.40 -11.75 -15.77
N SER A 422 -33.04 -11.24 -16.94
CA SER A 422 -33.91 -10.83 -18.05
C SER A 422 -33.74 -11.68 -19.31
N ALA A 423 -33.00 -12.80 -19.27
CA ALA A 423 -32.72 -13.65 -20.43
C ALA A 423 -33.97 -14.03 -21.26
N GLY A 424 -35.10 -14.28 -20.60
CA GLY A 424 -36.37 -14.61 -21.24
C GLY A 424 -36.99 -13.49 -22.08
N ASP A 425 -36.65 -12.23 -21.83
CA ASP A 425 -37.17 -11.07 -22.58
C ASP A 425 -36.30 -10.70 -23.80
N VAL A 426 -35.03 -11.14 -23.84
CA VAL A 426 -34.03 -10.74 -24.85
C VAL A 426 -34.48 -11.05 -26.28
N GLU A 427 -35.00 -12.26 -26.53
CA GLU A 427 -35.47 -12.62 -27.88
C GLU A 427 -36.68 -11.77 -28.30
N GLY A 428 -37.59 -11.44 -27.35
CA GLY A 428 -38.75 -10.58 -27.60
C GLY A 428 -38.34 -9.14 -27.94
N LEU A 429 -37.39 -8.59 -27.19
CA LEU A 429 -36.83 -7.24 -27.40
C LEU A 429 -36.09 -7.14 -28.75
N ARG A 430 -35.26 -8.14 -29.09
CA ARG A 430 -34.58 -8.20 -30.40
C ARG A 430 -35.55 -8.37 -31.57
N ASN A 431 -36.57 -9.22 -31.42
CA ASN A 431 -37.62 -9.37 -32.44
C ASN A 431 -38.46 -8.09 -32.65
N ALA A 432 -38.46 -7.15 -31.71
CA ALA A 432 -39.05 -5.83 -31.88
C ALA A 432 -38.14 -4.82 -32.64
N GLY A 433 -36.90 -5.20 -32.93
CA GLY A 433 -35.92 -4.38 -33.66
C GLY A 433 -35.03 -3.50 -32.78
N LEU A 434 -34.91 -3.83 -31.48
CA LEU A 434 -34.06 -3.12 -30.52
C LEU A 434 -32.64 -3.69 -30.49
N THR A 435 -31.64 -2.83 -30.30
CA THR A 435 -30.28 -3.23 -29.91
C THR A 435 -30.31 -3.68 -28.45
N VAL A 436 -30.01 -4.95 -28.19
CA VAL A 436 -30.03 -5.53 -26.84
C VAL A 436 -28.68 -6.22 -26.59
N TYR A 437 -28.06 -5.94 -25.46
CA TYR A 437 -26.89 -6.68 -24.96
C TYR A 437 -27.28 -7.55 -23.77
N HIS A 438 -27.03 -8.86 -23.85
CA HIS A 438 -27.28 -9.80 -22.76
C HIS A 438 -25.99 -10.13 -22.00
N PHE A 439 -25.98 -9.86 -20.69
CA PHE A 439 -24.85 -10.21 -19.82
C PHE A 439 -24.97 -11.68 -19.36
N PRO A 440 -23.86 -12.32 -18.98
CA PRO A 440 -23.89 -13.62 -18.32
C PRO A 440 -24.62 -13.53 -16.96
N ALA A 441 -24.65 -14.66 -16.23
CA ALA A 441 -24.83 -14.58 -14.79
C ALA A 441 -23.74 -13.69 -14.17
N ALA A 442 -23.95 -13.28 -12.92
CA ALA A 442 -22.90 -12.73 -12.10
C ALA A 442 -22.97 -13.46 -10.77
N THR A 443 -21.99 -14.33 -10.49
CA THR A 443 -21.96 -15.21 -9.31
C THR A 443 -20.99 -14.78 -8.22
N ASP A 444 -20.07 -13.88 -8.54
CA ASP A 444 -18.93 -13.49 -7.72
C ASP A 444 -18.53 -12.04 -8.02
N VAL A 445 -17.43 -11.57 -7.42
CA VAL A 445 -16.94 -10.18 -7.56
C VAL A 445 -16.37 -9.93 -8.98
N ASP A 446 -15.66 -10.89 -9.56
CA ASP A 446 -15.00 -10.72 -10.86
C ASP A 446 -16.00 -10.76 -12.02
N ASP A 447 -17.06 -11.57 -11.91
CA ASP A 447 -18.23 -11.52 -12.79
C ASP A 447 -18.91 -10.13 -12.73
N VAL A 448 -18.95 -9.50 -11.55
CA VAL A 448 -19.48 -8.14 -11.36
C VAL A 448 -18.54 -7.07 -11.94
N ALA A 449 -17.23 -7.21 -11.76
CA ALA A 449 -16.21 -6.34 -12.35
C ALA A 449 -16.24 -6.39 -13.88
N THR A 450 -16.20 -7.61 -14.45
CA THR A 450 -16.31 -7.90 -15.89
C THR A 450 -17.60 -7.33 -16.49
N LYS A 451 -18.73 -7.47 -15.77
CA LYS A 451 -20.01 -6.86 -16.16
C LYS A 451 -19.92 -5.33 -16.17
N THR A 452 -19.24 -4.73 -15.20
CA THR A 452 -19.12 -3.27 -15.04
C THR A 452 -18.23 -2.66 -16.11
N GLU A 453 -17.06 -3.23 -16.40
CA GLU A 453 -16.23 -2.91 -17.57
C GLU A 453 -17.03 -3.02 -18.87
N THR A 454 -17.73 -4.14 -19.06
CA THR A 454 -18.55 -4.38 -20.27
C THR A 454 -19.63 -3.28 -20.42
N MET A 455 -20.23 -2.83 -19.32
CA MET A 455 -21.12 -1.67 -19.34
C MET A 455 -20.38 -0.37 -19.65
N GLY A 456 -19.22 -0.10 -19.03
CA GLY A 456 -18.36 1.05 -19.30
C GLY A 456 -18.00 1.19 -20.78
N ARG A 457 -17.57 0.09 -21.41
CA ARG A 457 -17.26 0.01 -22.85
C ARG A 457 -18.49 0.20 -23.73
N LEU A 458 -19.63 -0.39 -23.38
CA LEU A 458 -20.88 -0.19 -24.13
C LEU A 458 -21.39 1.25 -24.08
N VAL A 459 -21.18 1.96 -22.96
CA VAL A 459 -21.72 3.31 -22.75
C VAL A 459 -20.68 4.44 -22.89
N GLY A 460 -19.40 4.14 -23.12
CA GLY A 460 -18.33 5.11 -23.29
C GLY A 460 -17.97 5.81 -21.97
N ASN A 461 -17.70 5.01 -20.94
CA ASN A 461 -17.32 5.38 -19.56
C ASN A 461 -16.37 4.31 -19.00
N CYS A 462 -15.26 4.01 -19.69
CA CYS A 462 -14.35 2.93 -19.28
C CYS A 462 -13.58 3.29 -18.02
N THR A 463 -12.88 4.43 -17.99
CA THR A 463 -12.17 4.91 -16.79
C THR A 463 -13.05 4.95 -15.53
N THR A 464 -14.34 5.30 -15.66
CA THR A 464 -15.30 5.26 -14.54
C THR A 464 -15.66 3.84 -14.10
N ALA A 465 -15.64 2.86 -15.01
CA ALA A 465 -15.79 1.44 -14.67
C ALA A 465 -14.54 0.90 -13.98
N ASP A 466 -13.37 1.30 -14.45
CA ASP A 466 -12.08 0.90 -13.90
C ASP A 466 -11.96 1.42 -12.44
N THR A 467 -12.27 2.70 -12.19
CA THR A 467 -12.34 3.28 -10.83
C THR A 467 -13.40 2.59 -9.95
N VAL A 468 -14.62 2.37 -10.45
CA VAL A 468 -15.71 1.73 -9.68
C VAL A 468 -15.42 0.26 -9.38
N ASN A 469 -14.64 -0.43 -10.22
CA ASN A 469 -14.14 -1.77 -9.91
C ASN A 469 -13.07 -1.71 -8.81
N GLN A 470 -12.13 -0.76 -8.85
CA GLN A 470 -11.14 -0.60 -7.79
C GLN A 470 -11.81 -0.28 -6.43
N GLU A 471 -12.74 0.68 -6.38
CA GLU A 471 -13.54 1.01 -5.18
C GLU A 471 -14.28 -0.23 -4.61
N MET A 472 -14.66 -1.18 -5.47
CA MET A 472 -15.28 -2.44 -5.06
C MET A 472 -14.26 -3.44 -4.51
N TYR A 473 -13.10 -3.59 -5.14
CA TYR A 473 -12.04 -4.50 -4.66
C TYR A 473 -11.44 -4.02 -3.33
N ASP A 474 -11.16 -2.71 -3.19
CA ASP A 474 -10.64 -2.10 -1.96
C ASP A 474 -11.59 -2.37 -0.77
N ALA A 475 -12.89 -2.16 -0.96
CA ALA A 475 -13.91 -2.40 0.07
C ALA A 475 -14.12 -3.90 0.38
N VAL A 476 -13.86 -4.80 -0.57
CA VAL A 476 -13.86 -6.25 -0.34
C VAL A 476 -12.70 -6.63 0.57
N ASN A 477 -11.52 -6.05 0.38
CA ASN A 477 -10.35 -6.28 1.23
C ASN A 477 -10.56 -5.68 2.63
N GLU A 478 -11.02 -4.42 2.75
CA GLU A 478 -11.41 -3.82 4.05
C GLU A 478 -12.43 -4.70 4.80
N THR A 479 -13.39 -5.30 4.09
CA THR A 479 -14.36 -6.21 4.72
C THR A 479 -13.70 -7.49 5.26
N ARG A 480 -12.75 -8.06 4.51
CA ARG A 480 -12.01 -9.28 4.91
C ARG A 480 -11.13 -9.00 6.13
N GLU A 481 -10.33 -7.94 6.09
CA GLU A 481 -9.49 -7.49 7.22
C GLU A 481 -10.33 -7.35 8.50
N ARG A 482 -11.43 -6.60 8.43
CA ARG A 482 -12.38 -6.40 9.53
C ARG A 482 -13.05 -7.69 10.07
N THR A 483 -12.93 -8.82 9.37
CA THR A 483 -13.53 -10.12 9.75
C THR A 483 -12.51 -11.25 9.93
N ALA A 484 -11.22 -10.98 9.77
CA ALA A 484 -10.15 -11.99 9.84
C ALA A 484 -10.01 -12.61 11.24
N ASP A 485 -10.06 -11.80 12.29
CA ASP A 485 -9.90 -12.22 13.69
C ASP A 485 -11.09 -13.04 14.24
N PHE A 486 -12.14 -13.29 13.45
CA PHE A 486 -13.38 -13.89 13.90
C PHE A 486 -13.67 -15.23 13.23
N ASP A 487 -13.94 -16.26 14.04
CA ASP A 487 -14.62 -17.47 13.59
C ASP A 487 -15.87 -17.11 12.78
N ARG A 488 -16.00 -17.66 11.57
CA ARG A 488 -17.11 -17.38 10.66
C ARG A 488 -18.36 -18.12 11.14
N PRO A 489 -19.41 -17.44 11.67
CA PRO A 489 -20.59 -18.12 12.17
C PRO A 489 -21.39 -18.73 11.01
N GLU A 490 -22.06 -19.85 11.30
CA GLU A 490 -22.89 -20.58 10.36
C GLU A 490 -24.20 -19.84 10.09
N ALA A 491 -24.36 -19.33 8.86
CA ALA A 491 -25.45 -18.45 8.48
C ALA A 491 -26.32 -19.02 7.35
N LEU A 492 -27.55 -18.53 7.26
CA LEU A 492 -28.51 -18.91 6.22
C LEU A 492 -29.30 -17.71 5.70
N TYR A 493 -29.40 -17.55 4.38
CA TYR A 493 -30.34 -16.63 3.72
C TYR A 493 -31.58 -17.35 3.15
N PRO A 494 -32.72 -17.36 3.87
CA PRO A 494 -33.97 -17.93 3.39
C PRO A 494 -34.79 -16.96 2.52
N LEU A 495 -34.85 -17.21 1.20
CA LEU A 495 -35.76 -16.51 0.27
C LEU A 495 -37.24 -16.88 0.51
N GLY A 496 -37.48 -17.96 1.27
CA GLY A 496 -38.79 -18.34 1.79
C GLY A 496 -39.46 -19.47 1.01
N GLY A 497 -40.38 -20.18 1.68
CA GLY A 497 -41.02 -21.38 1.12
C GLY A 497 -40.06 -22.57 0.95
N GLY A 498 -38.95 -22.59 1.69
CA GLY A 498 -37.88 -23.58 1.59
C GLY A 498 -36.75 -23.19 0.61
N PHE A 499 -36.92 -22.11 -0.18
CA PHE A 499 -35.85 -21.63 -1.05
C PHE A 499 -34.79 -20.86 -0.25
N VAL A 500 -33.53 -21.12 -0.60
CA VAL A 500 -32.31 -20.54 -0.01
C VAL A 500 -31.38 -20.08 -1.13
N ALA A 501 -30.36 -19.28 -0.81
CA ALA A 501 -29.22 -19.08 -1.70
C ALA A 501 -28.12 -20.06 -1.28
N ALA A 502 -27.63 -20.84 -2.23
CA ALA A 502 -26.61 -21.86 -2.01
C ALA A 502 -25.38 -21.57 -2.87
N ASP A 503 -24.54 -22.57 -3.17
CA ASP A 503 -23.27 -22.33 -3.87
C ASP A 503 -23.47 -21.88 -5.33
N GLU A 504 -22.43 -21.42 -6.02
CA GLU A 504 -22.54 -20.75 -7.34
C GLU A 504 -23.57 -19.59 -7.35
N THR A 505 -23.62 -18.77 -6.28
CA THR A 505 -24.46 -17.55 -6.26
C THR A 505 -23.74 -16.33 -5.70
N PHE A 506 -24.10 -15.16 -6.25
CA PHE A 506 -23.69 -13.85 -5.75
C PHE A 506 -23.94 -13.68 -4.25
N ILE A 507 -25.03 -14.24 -3.73
CA ILE A 507 -25.35 -14.16 -2.30
C ILE A 507 -24.40 -15.03 -1.46
N ASN A 508 -23.95 -16.17 -1.99
CA ASN A 508 -22.91 -16.99 -1.36
C ASN A 508 -21.59 -16.21 -1.27
N GLU A 509 -21.21 -15.48 -2.32
CA GLU A 509 -20.00 -14.67 -2.33
C GLU A 509 -20.10 -13.47 -1.35
N ILE A 510 -21.24 -12.77 -1.32
CA ILE A 510 -21.50 -11.73 -0.30
C ILE A 510 -21.39 -12.30 1.12
N MET A 511 -21.89 -13.52 1.35
CA MET A 511 -21.77 -14.22 2.63
C MET A 511 -20.30 -14.54 2.96
N ARG A 512 -19.56 -15.10 2.00
CA ARG A 512 -18.13 -15.45 2.14
C ARG A 512 -17.25 -14.23 2.41
N ILE A 513 -17.51 -13.08 1.78
CA ILE A 513 -16.74 -11.85 2.01
C ILE A 513 -17.15 -11.18 3.32
N GLY A 514 -18.44 -11.15 3.66
CA GLY A 514 -18.96 -10.56 4.90
C GLY A 514 -18.69 -11.37 6.18
N GLY A 515 -17.79 -12.35 6.15
CA GLY A 515 -17.35 -13.09 7.33
C GLY A 515 -18.29 -14.18 7.86
N VAL A 516 -19.20 -14.76 7.04
CA VAL A 516 -20.04 -15.89 7.46
C VAL A 516 -19.87 -17.12 6.58
N ASN A 517 -20.10 -18.30 7.16
CA ASN A 517 -20.24 -19.54 6.41
C ASN A 517 -21.70 -19.69 5.94
N ASN A 518 -21.95 -20.21 4.75
CA ASN A 518 -23.31 -20.44 4.26
C ASN A 518 -23.67 -21.92 4.37
N VAL A 519 -24.50 -22.27 5.36
CA VAL A 519 -24.93 -23.67 5.59
C VAL A 519 -25.65 -24.28 4.38
N ALA A 520 -26.19 -23.47 3.48
CA ALA A 520 -26.86 -23.94 2.27
C ALA A 520 -25.89 -24.35 1.15
N ALA A 521 -24.63 -23.88 1.15
CA ALA A 521 -23.67 -24.19 0.08
C ALA A 521 -23.39 -25.70 -0.01
N ALA A 522 -23.30 -26.39 1.13
CA ALA A 522 -23.14 -27.85 1.19
C ALA A 522 -24.36 -28.64 0.65
N GLU A 523 -25.52 -28.01 0.50
CA GLU A 523 -26.77 -28.63 0.02
C GLU A 523 -26.99 -28.47 -1.50
N GLY A 524 -26.08 -27.79 -2.21
CA GLY A 524 -26.01 -27.73 -3.67
C GLY A 524 -25.94 -26.32 -4.26
N ASP A 525 -26.24 -26.20 -5.55
CA ASP A 525 -25.94 -25.01 -6.34
C ASP A 525 -27.19 -24.15 -6.64
N GLY A 526 -27.00 -22.84 -6.73
CA GLY A 526 -28.00 -21.85 -7.11
C GLY A 526 -29.04 -21.56 -6.02
N TYR A 527 -30.31 -21.87 -6.34
CA TYR A 527 -31.45 -21.60 -5.46
C TYR A 527 -32.26 -22.88 -5.19
N PRO A 528 -31.68 -23.86 -4.45
CA PRO A 528 -32.36 -25.10 -4.11
C PRO A 528 -33.54 -24.86 -3.15
N GLN A 529 -34.43 -25.86 -3.07
CA GLN A 529 -35.50 -25.90 -2.08
C GLN A 529 -35.18 -26.97 -1.03
N LEU A 530 -34.71 -26.54 0.14
CA LEU A 530 -34.44 -27.42 1.28
C LEU A 530 -35.75 -27.85 1.95
N SER A 531 -35.74 -28.98 2.66
CA SER A 531 -36.87 -29.41 3.48
C SER A 531 -36.78 -28.83 4.91
N ASP A 532 -37.92 -28.83 5.62
CA ASP A 532 -37.97 -28.41 7.02
C ASP A 532 -36.96 -29.19 7.87
N GLU A 533 -36.77 -30.49 7.60
CA GLU A 533 -35.78 -31.33 8.30
C GLU A 533 -34.33 -30.94 7.98
N VAL A 534 -34.01 -30.59 6.73
CA VAL A 534 -32.65 -30.17 6.33
C VAL A 534 -32.28 -28.86 7.00
N ILE A 535 -33.16 -27.86 6.95
CA ILE A 535 -32.94 -26.54 7.58
C ILE A 535 -32.75 -26.65 9.10
N ILE A 536 -33.33 -27.68 9.73
CA ILE A 536 -33.11 -27.99 11.14
C ILE A 536 -31.76 -28.69 11.38
N SER A 537 -31.30 -29.57 10.48
CA SER A 537 -30.00 -30.24 10.62
C SER A 537 -28.79 -29.38 10.22
N THR A 538 -28.98 -28.34 9.41
CA THR A 538 -27.96 -27.32 9.13
C THR A 538 -27.74 -26.34 10.29
N ASP A 539 -28.69 -26.27 11.23
CA ASP A 539 -28.68 -25.52 12.49
C ASP A 539 -27.92 -24.15 12.50
N PRO A 540 -28.24 -23.20 11.60
CA PRO A 540 -27.52 -21.93 11.51
C PRO A 540 -27.65 -21.09 12.79
N GLU A 541 -26.52 -20.47 13.17
CA GLU A 541 -26.33 -19.45 14.20
C GLU A 541 -26.95 -18.11 13.81
N ILE A 542 -26.94 -17.74 12.52
CA ILE A 542 -27.45 -16.44 12.03
C ILE A 542 -28.44 -16.61 10.87
N LEU A 543 -29.59 -15.93 10.95
CA LEU A 543 -30.51 -15.80 9.81
C LEU A 543 -30.37 -14.43 9.15
N LEU A 544 -29.95 -14.41 7.88
CA LEU A 544 -29.90 -13.19 7.08
C LEU A 544 -31.30 -12.80 6.63
N VAL A 545 -31.72 -11.55 6.87
CA VAL A 545 -33.08 -11.09 6.59
C VAL A 545 -33.11 -9.78 5.81
N THR A 546 -33.99 -9.69 4.82
CA THR A 546 -34.20 -8.48 3.99
C THR A 546 -35.43 -7.66 4.38
N ASN A 547 -36.08 -8.02 5.50
CA ASN A 547 -37.18 -7.24 6.09
C ASN A 547 -37.30 -7.50 7.61
N PRO A 548 -36.93 -6.55 8.49
CA PRO A 548 -37.02 -6.73 9.93
C PRO A 548 -38.46 -6.75 10.47
N GLU A 549 -39.46 -6.32 9.69
CA GLU A 549 -40.88 -6.45 10.07
C GLU A 549 -41.46 -7.86 9.78
N ALA A 550 -40.66 -8.75 9.16
CA ALA A 550 -41.06 -10.12 8.82
C ALA A 550 -40.22 -11.14 9.61
N PRO A 551 -40.62 -11.47 10.87
CA PRO A 551 -39.84 -12.36 11.70
C PRO A 551 -39.89 -13.78 11.11
N ILE A 552 -38.80 -14.17 10.44
CA ILE A 552 -38.63 -15.51 9.88
C ILE A 552 -38.14 -16.50 10.94
N ALA A 553 -37.36 -16.02 11.92
CA ALA A 553 -37.00 -16.72 13.16
C ALA A 553 -38.24 -17.27 13.90
N ASP A 554 -39.33 -16.49 14.01
CA ASP A 554 -40.63 -16.88 14.62
C ASP A 554 -41.38 -18.02 13.86
N ARG A 555 -40.81 -18.58 12.80
CA ARG A 555 -41.50 -19.53 11.91
C ARG A 555 -40.75 -20.86 11.84
N GLN A 556 -41.50 -21.96 11.88
CA GLN A 556 -40.97 -23.28 11.51
C GLN A 556 -40.57 -23.26 10.01
N PRO A 557 -39.44 -23.89 9.63
CA PRO A 557 -38.51 -24.66 10.47
C PRO A 557 -37.68 -23.81 11.44
N TYR A 558 -37.26 -22.61 11.03
CA TYR A 558 -36.25 -21.73 11.64
C TYR A 558 -36.34 -21.57 13.18
N THR A 559 -37.52 -21.48 13.79
CA THR A 559 -37.71 -21.51 15.28
C THR A 559 -37.00 -22.65 16.03
N SER A 560 -36.54 -23.68 15.31
CA SER A 560 -35.89 -24.86 15.88
C SER A 560 -34.37 -24.85 15.74
N THR A 561 -33.79 -23.84 15.10
CA THR A 561 -32.33 -23.68 14.95
C THR A 561 -31.78 -22.75 16.03
N ALA A 562 -30.46 -22.66 16.19
CA ALA A 562 -29.79 -21.69 17.07
C ALA A 562 -30.27 -20.25 16.82
N ALA A 563 -30.14 -19.76 15.59
CA ALA A 563 -30.61 -18.42 15.17
C ALA A 563 -32.07 -18.14 15.54
N GLY A 564 -32.96 -19.13 15.38
CA GLY A 564 -34.39 -18.97 15.68
C GLY A 564 -34.74 -19.06 17.16
N GLN A 565 -33.88 -19.65 17.99
CA GLN A 565 -34.03 -19.71 19.45
C GLN A 565 -33.45 -18.46 20.13
N GLU A 566 -32.34 -17.94 19.63
CA GLU A 566 -31.66 -16.74 20.12
C GLU A 566 -32.21 -15.44 19.51
N ASN A 567 -32.96 -15.55 18.40
CA ASN A 567 -33.37 -14.42 17.54
C ASN A 567 -32.14 -13.67 16.97
N SER A 568 -31.11 -14.41 16.58
CA SER A 568 -29.94 -13.87 15.88
C SER A 568 -30.27 -13.63 14.40
N THR A 569 -30.31 -12.36 13.99
CA THR A 569 -30.60 -11.97 12.61
C THR A 569 -29.81 -10.74 12.17
N ILE A 570 -29.09 -10.84 11.05
CA ILE A 570 -28.45 -9.68 10.40
C ILE A 570 -29.39 -9.16 9.30
N VAL A 571 -29.60 -7.84 9.28
CA VAL A 571 -30.57 -7.18 8.38
C VAL A 571 -29.83 -6.53 7.21
N LEU A 572 -30.08 -7.03 6.00
CA LEU A 572 -29.44 -6.55 4.76
C LEU A 572 -30.46 -5.81 3.87
N ASP A 573 -30.04 -4.76 3.16
CA ASP A 573 -30.94 -4.13 2.18
C ASP A 573 -31.18 -5.10 1.01
N VAL A 574 -32.45 -5.40 0.74
CA VAL A 574 -32.91 -6.24 -0.38
C VAL A 574 -32.37 -5.78 -1.72
N ASN A 575 -32.10 -4.49 -1.88
CA ASN A 575 -31.57 -3.90 -3.10
C ASN A 575 -30.09 -4.20 -3.30
N ASN A 576 -29.30 -4.23 -2.22
CA ASN A 576 -27.88 -4.55 -2.31
C ASN A 576 -27.70 -6.08 -2.41
N LEU A 577 -28.39 -6.87 -1.57
CA LEU A 577 -28.18 -8.33 -1.53
C LEU A 577 -28.60 -9.09 -2.81
N ASN A 578 -29.59 -8.59 -3.57
CA ASN A 578 -30.20 -9.34 -4.68
C ASN A 578 -29.93 -8.73 -6.07
N GLN A 579 -28.92 -7.86 -6.22
CA GLN A 579 -28.65 -7.12 -7.46
C GLN A 579 -27.13 -7.05 -7.74
N PRO A 580 -26.53 -8.03 -8.47
CA PRO A 580 -25.07 -8.05 -8.70
C PRO A 580 -24.55 -6.76 -9.38
N ALA A 581 -23.82 -5.96 -8.63
CA ALA A 581 -23.31 -4.62 -8.99
C ALA A 581 -22.26 -4.16 -7.95
N PRO A 582 -21.32 -3.27 -8.32
CA PRO A 582 -20.30 -2.73 -7.41
C PRO A 582 -20.82 -2.28 -6.04
N ARG A 583 -21.80 -1.35 -6.01
CA ARG A 583 -22.39 -0.88 -4.74
C ARG A 583 -23.09 -1.98 -3.94
N SER A 584 -23.60 -3.01 -4.62
CA SER A 584 -24.22 -4.16 -3.97
C SER A 584 -23.21 -5.07 -3.28
N VAL A 585 -21.97 -5.14 -3.78
CA VAL A 585 -20.87 -5.78 -3.06
C VAL A 585 -20.55 -4.92 -1.83
N ILE A 586 -19.99 -3.73 -2.06
CA ILE A 586 -19.51 -2.77 -1.05
C ILE A 586 -20.46 -2.68 0.16
N GLU A 587 -21.74 -2.36 -0.07
CA GLU A 587 -22.66 -2.11 1.05
C GLU A 587 -23.24 -3.39 1.67
N ALA A 588 -23.30 -4.53 0.96
CA ALA A 588 -23.82 -5.76 1.54
C ALA A 588 -22.74 -6.53 2.33
N THR A 589 -21.49 -6.55 1.85
CA THR A 589 -20.38 -7.19 2.57
C THR A 589 -20.04 -6.41 3.85
N GLY A 590 -19.93 -5.08 3.77
CA GLY A 590 -19.70 -4.23 4.94
C GLY A 590 -20.81 -4.31 6.00
N THR A 591 -22.09 -4.28 5.58
CA THR A 591 -23.23 -4.45 6.52
C THR A 591 -23.25 -5.84 7.16
N LEU A 592 -22.80 -6.88 6.43
CA LEU A 592 -22.73 -8.24 6.97
C LEU A 592 -21.58 -8.36 7.99
N ALA A 593 -20.40 -7.83 7.68
CA ALA A 593 -19.28 -7.75 8.60
C ALA A 593 -19.59 -6.96 9.89
N ASP A 594 -20.26 -5.80 9.78
CA ASP A 594 -20.76 -5.05 10.96
C ASP A 594 -21.64 -5.95 11.86
N GLY A 595 -22.46 -6.80 11.24
CA GLY A 595 -23.31 -7.75 11.94
C GLY A 595 -22.57 -8.94 12.55
N VAL A 596 -21.49 -9.43 11.92
CA VAL A 596 -20.64 -10.51 12.45
C VAL A 596 -19.84 -10.04 13.66
N VAL A 597 -19.20 -8.87 13.55
CA VAL A 597 -18.47 -8.23 14.67
C VAL A 597 -19.40 -8.03 15.87
N ALA A 598 -20.61 -7.51 15.63
CA ALA A 598 -21.61 -7.32 16.68
C ALA A 598 -22.16 -8.63 17.26
N TYR A 599 -22.21 -9.72 16.47
CA TYR A 599 -22.60 -11.05 16.95
C TYR A 599 -21.52 -11.66 17.86
N ARG A 600 -20.25 -11.58 17.45
CA ARG A 600 -19.11 -12.11 18.21
C ARG A 600 -18.94 -11.37 19.54
N GLN A 601 -18.92 -10.04 19.53
CA GLN A 601 -18.88 -9.23 20.77
C GLN A 601 -20.01 -9.57 21.75
N ALA A 602 -21.22 -9.92 21.26
CA ALA A 602 -22.34 -10.32 22.09
C ALA A 602 -22.23 -11.76 22.65
N GLN A 603 -21.46 -12.64 22.01
CA GLN A 603 -21.09 -13.94 22.58
C GLN A 603 -20.07 -13.75 23.70
N ASP A 604 -19.03 -12.93 23.48
CA ASP A 604 -17.95 -12.69 24.45
C ASP A 604 -18.47 -12.02 25.74
N ASP A 605 -19.25 -10.93 25.61
CA ASP A 605 -19.97 -10.26 26.72
C ASP A 605 -20.84 -11.24 27.55
N SER A 606 -21.29 -12.35 26.95
CA SER A 606 -22.15 -13.35 27.61
C SER A 606 -21.37 -14.45 28.35
N ASN A 607 -20.10 -14.67 28.00
CA ASN A 607 -19.23 -15.64 28.67
C ASN A 607 -18.61 -15.09 29.97
N ASP A 608 -18.51 -13.76 30.11
CA ASP A 608 -17.97 -13.07 31.29
C ASP A 608 -18.96 -12.93 32.46
N GLU A 609 -20.26 -13.24 32.29
CA GLU A 609 -21.24 -13.24 33.42
C GLU A 609 -21.10 -14.49 34.31
N GLU A 610 -20.16 -14.43 35.26
CA GLU A 610 -19.94 -15.48 36.27
C GLU A 610 -21.26 -15.84 37.02
N PRO A 611 -21.67 -17.13 37.06
CA PRO A 611 -22.97 -17.51 37.61
C PRO A 611 -23.03 -17.28 39.14
N PRO A 612 -24.10 -16.66 39.67
CA PRO A 612 -24.11 -16.17 41.05
C PRO A 612 -24.00 -17.29 42.09
N GLU A 613 -23.01 -17.17 42.99
CA GLU A 613 -22.75 -18.12 44.08
C GLU A 613 -24.02 -18.46 44.87
N GLN A 614 -24.22 -19.76 45.14
CA GLN A 614 -25.31 -20.23 45.99
C GLN A 614 -24.86 -20.22 47.46
N ASP A 615 -25.61 -19.51 48.31
CA ASP A 615 -25.39 -19.36 49.76
C ASP A 615 -25.53 -20.70 50.50
N ASP A 616 -24.41 -21.44 50.57
CA ASP A 616 -24.34 -22.78 51.15
C ASP A 616 -24.18 -22.70 52.69
N SER A 617 -25.27 -22.34 53.38
CA SER A 617 -25.29 -22.11 54.83
C SER A 617 -26.29 -22.99 55.60
N ASN A 618 -26.07 -24.31 55.67
CA ASN A 618 -26.64 -25.18 56.71
C ASN A 618 -25.78 -26.40 57.10
N ASP A 619 -25.10 -26.32 58.25
CA ASP A 619 -24.58 -27.47 59.00
C ASP A 619 -25.71 -28.28 59.67
N GLU A 620 -25.94 -29.55 59.31
CA GLU A 620 -26.50 -30.57 60.22
C GLU A 620 -25.89 -31.98 59.98
N GLU A 621 -24.83 -32.29 60.75
CA GLU A 621 -24.32 -33.64 61.08
C GLU A 621 -25.36 -34.51 61.84
N PRO A 622 -25.14 -35.82 62.16
CA PRO A 622 -24.23 -36.88 61.62
C PRO A 622 -25.07 -38.21 61.39
N PRO A 623 -24.60 -39.49 61.50
CA PRO A 623 -23.25 -40.07 61.69
C PRO A 623 -22.88 -41.32 60.84
N GLU A 624 -21.63 -41.77 61.03
CA GLU A 624 -21.03 -43.05 60.56
C GLU A 624 -21.80 -44.33 60.96
N GLN A 625 -21.69 -45.40 60.14
CA GLN A 625 -21.51 -46.81 60.58
C GLN A 625 -20.65 -47.61 59.58
N ASP A 626 -20.13 -48.74 60.06
CA ASP A 626 -19.13 -49.65 59.44
C ASP A 626 -19.79 -50.91 58.80
N ASP A 627 -19.00 -51.95 58.51
CA ASP A 627 -19.35 -53.35 58.15
C ASP A 627 -19.61 -53.72 56.66
N SER A 628 -18.50 -53.94 55.94
CA SER A 628 -18.12 -55.25 55.34
C SER A 628 -18.78 -55.86 54.07
N ASN A 629 -17.87 -56.27 53.14
CA ASN A 629 -17.77 -57.56 52.43
C ASN A 629 -18.71 -58.05 51.28
N ASP A 630 -18.01 -58.62 50.29
CA ASP A 630 -18.23 -59.90 49.56
C ASP A 630 -18.97 -60.01 48.20
N GLU A 631 -18.26 -60.71 47.30
CA GLU A 631 -18.70 -61.65 46.23
C GLU A 631 -19.50 -61.14 45.00
N GLU A 632 -18.79 -60.95 43.87
CA GLU A 632 -18.76 -61.81 42.63
C GLU A 632 -19.96 -62.76 42.31
N PRO A 633 -20.11 -63.32 41.08
CA PRO A 633 -19.45 -63.13 39.76
C PRO A 633 -20.53 -63.04 38.61
N PRO A 634 -20.39 -63.54 37.34
CA PRO A 634 -19.22 -63.98 36.55
C PRO A 634 -19.11 -63.51 35.07
N GLU A 635 -17.89 -63.75 34.55
CA GLU A 635 -17.47 -63.99 33.16
C GLU A 635 -18.35 -64.93 32.30
N ALA A 636 -18.23 -64.83 30.96
CA ALA A 636 -18.19 -65.91 29.94
C ALA A 636 -18.52 -65.38 28.51
N ASP A 637 -17.94 -65.84 27.39
CA ASP A 637 -16.77 -66.71 27.15
C ASP A 637 -16.41 -66.76 25.62
N ASP A 638 -15.15 -67.11 25.33
CA ASP A 638 -14.66 -67.98 24.22
C ASP A 638 -14.27 -67.49 22.78
N ASN A 639 -13.09 -68.02 22.35
CA ASN A 639 -12.48 -68.17 21.00
C ASN A 639 -12.32 -66.93 20.06
N GLY A 640 -11.14 -66.62 19.48
CA GLY A 640 -9.79 -67.20 19.61
C GLY A 640 -9.32 -68.08 18.44
N ASP A 641 -8.20 -67.71 17.80
CA ASP A 641 -7.18 -68.59 17.18
C ASP A 641 -5.99 -67.73 16.67
N ASP A 642 -4.76 -68.12 17.00
CA ASP A 642 -3.46 -67.56 16.55
C ASP A 642 -2.49 -68.74 16.32
N PRO A 643 -1.58 -68.66 15.32
CA PRO A 643 -0.17 -68.92 15.70
C PRO A 643 0.93 -68.20 14.87
N ASP A 644 2.11 -68.16 15.50
CA ASP A 644 3.47 -67.99 14.95
C ASP A 644 3.87 -66.55 14.51
N GLY A 645 4.67 -65.76 15.26
CA GLY A 645 5.24 -65.92 16.61
C GLY A 645 6.77 -65.79 16.71
N ASN A 646 7.26 -65.16 17.80
CA ASN A 646 8.68 -64.97 18.20
C ASN A 646 9.44 -63.90 17.37
N THR A 647 10.31 -63.02 17.91
CA THR A 647 10.96 -62.88 19.23
C THR A 647 10.87 -61.45 19.79
N ALA A 648 10.89 -61.28 21.11
CA ALA A 648 11.00 -59.98 21.79
C ALA A 648 12.44 -59.67 22.26
N ASP A 649 12.70 -58.40 22.57
CA ASP A 649 13.64 -57.96 23.62
C ASP A 649 13.07 -56.69 24.31
N GLU A 650 13.68 -56.22 25.41
CA GLU A 650 13.01 -55.36 26.42
C GLU A 650 13.32 -53.84 26.37
N ALA A 651 12.34 -53.04 26.85
CA ALA A 651 12.46 -51.65 27.37
C ALA A 651 12.66 -50.50 26.34
N GLU A 652 12.46 -49.21 26.64
CA GLU A 652 12.11 -48.49 27.90
C GLU A 652 10.82 -47.63 27.77
N MET A 653 10.42 -46.94 28.85
CA MET A 653 9.33 -45.95 28.84
C MET A 653 9.82 -44.59 28.33
N THR A 654 9.01 -43.93 27.51
CA THR A 654 8.98 -42.47 27.37
C THR A 654 7.51 -42.03 27.35
N GLU A 655 7.23 -40.87 27.94
CA GLU A 655 5.93 -40.20 27.85
C GLU A 655 5.96 -39.33 26.60
N THR A 656 5.09 -39.59 25.64
CA THR A 656 4.85 -38.68 24.51
C THR A 656 3.73 -37.72 24.91
N ALA A 657 4.05 -36.43 24.98
CA ALA A 657 3.05 -35.40 24.73
C ALA A 657 2.55 -35.55 23.27
N ASP A 658 1.31 -35.11 23.04
CA ASP A 658 0.64 -35.17 21.73
C ASP A 658 0.71 -33.76 21.13
N ASP A 659 1.94 -33.32 20.83
CA ASP A 659 2.25 -31.97 20.33
C ASP A 659 1.94 -31.85 18.82
N GLY A 660 1.75 -30.60 18.35
CA GLY A 660 1.15 -30.27 17.05
C GLY A 660 1.74 -30.98 15.82
N MET A 661 0.87 -31.31 14.87
CA MET A 661 1.18 -32.23 13.76
C MET A 661 2.14 -31.60 12.73
N THR A 662 3.41 -32.00 12.74
CA THR A 662 4.42 -31.53 11.78
C THR A 662 4.25 -32.15 10.38
N ARG A 663 4.52 -31.35 9.35
CA ARG A 663 4.79 -31.83 7.98
C ARG A 663 6.29 -31.97 7.78
N ARG A 664 6.76 -33.16 7.39
CA ARG A 664 8.18 -33.42 7.09
C ARG A 664 8.40 -33.60 5.59
N THR A 665 9.41 -32.92 5.07
CA THR A 665 9.90 -33.06 3.70
C THR A 665 11.40 -33.31 3.73
N THR A 666 11.84 -34.44 3.16
CA THR A 666 13.28 -34.78 3.03
C THR A 666 13.67 -34.76 1.55
N ILE A 667 14.79 -34.11 1.24
CA ILE A 667 15.39 -34.03 -0.10
C ILE A 667 16.84 -34.53 -0.05
N ASP A 668 17.16 -35.53 -0.88
CA ASP A 668 18.52 -35.99 -1.13
C ASP A 668 19.27 -35.03 -2.08
N ILE A 669 20.46 -34.56 -1.70
CA ILE A 669 21.36 -33.78 -2.55
C ILE A 669 22.28 -34.75 -3.32
N GLU A 670 21.99 -35.02 -4.60
CA GLU A 670 22.91 -35.77 -5.48
C GLU A 670 24.15 -34.92 -5.89
N ASP A 671 25.32 -35.58 -5.97
CA ASP A 671 26.64 -35.06 -6.40
C ASP A 671 26.56 -34.25 -7.71
N SER A 672 26.51 -32.91 -7.59
CA SER A 672 26.14 -31.98 -8.67
C SER A 672 27.33 -31.41 -9.47
N ASP A 673 27.08 -30.75 -10.61
CA ASP A 673 28.12 -30.42 -11.59
C ASP A 673 28.94 -29.17 -11.17
N PRO A 674 30.27 -29.28 -10.91
CA PRO A 674 31.09 -28.20 -10.33
C PRO A 674 31.49 -27.09 -11.33
N GLU A 675 30.56 -26.72 -12.22
CA GLU A 675 30.60 -25.50 -13.05
C GLU A 675 29.31 -24.64 -12.90
N ALA A 676 28.48 -24.90 -11.88
CA ALA A 676 27.37 -24.03 -11.44
C ALA A 676 27.83 -22.91 -10.48
N ASP A 677 26.99 -21.90 -10.27
CA ASP A 677 27.14 -20.86 -9.23
C ASP A 677 25.93 -20.98 -8.26
N GLY A 678 26.07 -21.66 -7.11
CA GLY A 678 25.05 -21.75 -6.04
C GLY A 678 24.10 -22.96 -6.11
N LEU A 679 24.30 -23.94 -5.21
CA LEU A 679 23.36 -25.05 -4.98
C LEU A 679 22.06 -24.56 -4.32
N THR A 680 20.96 -24.52 -5.08
CA THR A 680 19.62 -24.18 -4.60
C THR A 680 18.75 -25.42 -4.44
N VAL A 681 18.44 -25.81 -3.20
CA VAL A 681 17.43 -26.84 -2.89
C VAL A 681 16.06 -26.16 -2.84
N THR A 682 15.21 -26.44 -3.82
CA THR A 682 13.84 -25.89 -3.89
C THR A 682 12.84 -26.88 -3.28
N LEU A 683 11.89 -26.36 -2.50
CA LEU A 683 10.99 -27.14 -1.64
C LEU A 683 9.52 -27.07 -2.09
N ASN A 684 9.09 -26.00 -2.80
CA ASN A 684 7.69 -25.76 -3.16
C ASN A 684 7.36 -26.05 -4.65
N GLU A 685 6.68 -27.18 -4.91
CA GLU A 685 6.06 -27.51 -6.21
C GLU A 685 4.66 -26.88 -6.40
N ASP A 686 4.56 -25.56 -6.49
CA ASP A 686 3.44 -24.93 -7.22
C ASP A 686 3.86 -23.65 -7.96
N THR A 687 4.75 -23.82 -8.95
CA THR A 687 5.14 -22.74 -9.88
C THR A 687 4.87 -23.15 -11.33
N GLY A 688 3.85 -22.54 -11.93
CA GLY A 688 3.36 -22.87 -13.27
C GLY A 688 4.21 -22.40 -14.46
N ALA A 689 5.55 -22.43 -14.38
CA ALA A 689 6.43 -22.01 -15.48
C ALA A 689 7.77 -22.76 -15.59
N ASP A 690 8.21 -23.04 -16.81
CA ASP A 690 9.42 -23.80 -17.17
C ASP A 690 10.71 -22.95 -17.15
N SER A 691 11.59 -23.19 -16.17
CA SER A 691 13.05 -23.07 -16.33
C SER A 691 13.80 -23.91 -15.28
N GLY A 692 14.89 -24.57 -15.67
CA GLY A 692 15.47 -25.67 -14.87
C GLY A 692 16.62 -25.31 -13.93
N SER A 693 16.55 -25.85 -12.72
CA SER A 693 17.71 -26.24 -11.88
C SER A 693 17.85 -27.78 -11.91
N SER A 694 18.82 -28.36 -11.20
CA SER A 694 19.06 -29.82 -11.16
C SER A 694 17.95 -30.58 -10.43
N ASP A 695 17.46 -31.67 -11.05
CA ASP A 695 16.43 -32.56 -10.49
C ASP A 695 16.89 -33.17 -9.14
N ALA A 696 16.19 -32.88 -8.04
CA ALA A 696 16.35 -33.55 -6.75
C ALA A 696 15.06 -34.32 -6.39
N ASP A 697 15.16 -35.59 -5.97
CA ASP A 697 14.01 -36.50 -5.80
C ASP A 697 13.41 -36.33 -4.39
N SER A 698 12.40 -35.45 -4.25
CA SER A 698 11.77 -35.18 -2.94
C SER A 698 10.86 -36.33 -2.49
N THR A 699 10.81 -36.61 -1.18
CA THR A 699 9.78 -37.50 -0.62
C THR A 699 9.14 -36.89 0.63
N GLY A 700 7.88 -36.48 0.50
CA GLY A 700 7.08 -35.87 1.57
C GLY A 700 5.69 -35.46 1.11
N GLU A 701 4.91 -34.88 2.02
CA GLU A 701 3.84 -33.94 1.66
C GLU A 701 4.46 -32.54 1.44
N THR A 702 3.71 -31.60 0.86
CA THR A 702 4.26 -30.27 0.56
C THR A 702 4.69 -29.56 1.86
N PRO A 703 5.93 -29.00 1.89
CA PRO A 703 6.38 -28.21 3.02
C PRO A 703 5.53 -26.93 3.15
N GLY A 704 5.56 -26.30 4.33
CA GLY A 704 4.77 -25.11 4.58
C GLY A 704 5.47 -23.83 4.13
N SER A 705 6.08 -23.14 5.09
CA SER A 705 6.58 -21.78 4.88
C SER A 705 8.04 -21.69 4.43
N VAL A 706 8.63 -22.74 3.84
CA VAL A 706 10.02 -22.73 3.35
C VAL A 706 10.03 -23.05 1.86
N ASP A 707 10.43 -22.10 1.02
CA ASP A 707 10.45 -22.26 -0.44
C ASP A 707 11.77 -22.82 -0.96
N SER A 708 12.89 -22.44 -0.35
CA SER A 708 14.22 -22.94 -0.73
C SER A 708 15.29 -22.73 0.34
N VAL A 709 16.36 -23.54 0.25
CA VAL A 709 17.64 -23.32 0.93
C VAL A 709 18.73 -23.24 -0.14
N THR A 710 19.44 -22.11 -0.20
CA THR A 710 20.52 -21.87 -1.17
C THR A 710 21.86 -21.84 -0.45
N PHE A 711 22.73 -22.81 -0.73
CA PHE A 711 24.03 -22.92 -0.07
C PHE A 711 25.11 -22.08 -0.79
N ALA A 712 26.08 -21.57 -0.02
CA ALA A 712 27.20 -20.77 -0.54
C ALA A 712 28.43 -21.61 -1.00
N ASP A 713 28.37 -22.94 -0.92
CA ASP A 713 29.41 -23.86 -1.38
C ASP A 713 28.78 -25.02 -2.17
N ASP A 714 29.14 -25.12 -3.45
CA ASP A 714 28.56 -26.08 -4.40
C ASP A 714 29.11 -27.52 -4.23
N SER A 715 29.94 -27.77 -3.22
CA SER A 715 30.52 -29.08 -2.91
C SER A 715 29.84 -29.83 -1.76
N ILE A 716 28.63 -29.41 -1.38
CA ILE A 716 27.78 -30.06 -0.37
C ILE A 716 27.00 -31.22 -1.01
N SER A 717 26.99 -32.38 -0.34
CA SER A 717 26.16 -33.54 -0.66
C SER A 717 25.73 -34.26 0.63
N GLY A 718 24.51 -34.79 0.65
CA GLY A 718 23.84 -35.28 1.87
C GLY A 718 22.31 -35.07 1.82
N THR A 719 21.66 -34.72 2.92
CA THR A 719 20.21 -34.45 2.96
C THR A 719 19.85 -33.07 3.50
N VAL A 720 18.73 -32.52 3.01
CA VAL A 720 17.99 -31.44 3.69
C VAL A 720 16.68 -32.01 4.22
N ASP A 721 16.45 -31.84 5.51
CA ASP A 721 15.27 -32.30 6.24
C ASP A 721 14.56 -31.09 6.86
N VAL A 722 13.34 -30.81 6.39
CA VAL A 722 12.50 -29.69 6.86
C VAL A 722 11.26 -30.22 7.57
N GLU A 723 10.98 -29.72 8.77
CA GLU A 723 9.75 -29.99 9.53
C GLU A 723 8.98 -28.70 9.83
N THR A 724 7.88 -28.45 9.12
CA THR A 724 7.00 -27.30 9.38
C THR A 724 5.93 -27.68 10.40
N TYR A 725 5.73 -26.84 11.41
CA TYR A 725 4.63 -26.96 12.37
C TYR A 725 3.34 -26.36 11.78
N THR A 726 2.19 -27.05 11.89
CA THR A 726 0.91 -26.53 11.36
C THR A 726 0.26 -25.46 12.23
N GLU A 727 0.66 -25.37 13.50
CA GLU A 727 0.27 -24.35 14.46
C GLU A 727 1.53 -23.94 15.22
N THR A 728 1.76 -22.64 15.44
CA THR A 728 2.92 -22.13 16.19
C THR A 728 2.84 -22.60 17.66
N PRO A 729 3.80 -23.37 18.19
CA PRO A 729 3.78 -23.79 19.58
C PRO A 729 3.89 -22.59 20.53
N ALA A 730 2.97 -22.48 21.50
CA ALA A 730 2.87 -21.32 22.39
C ALA A 730 4.16 -21.06 23.20
N ASP A 731 4.86 -22.11 23.63
CA ASP A 731 6.15 -21.99 24.33
C ASP A 731 7.25 -21.40 23.42
N ILE A 732 7.22 -21.67 22.11
CA ILE A 732 8.16 -21.08 21.13
C ILE A 732 7.82 -19.60 20.89
N ALA A 733 6.54 -19.25 20.74
CA ALA A 733 6.12 -17.86 20.61
C ALA A 733 6.51 -17.02 21.84
N ALA A 734 6.43 -17.61 23.04
CA ALA A 734 6.89 -16.98 24.28
C ALA A 734 8.42 -16.78 24.31
N GLU A 735 9.23 -17.81 23.99
CA GLU A 735 10.70 -17.68 23.92
C GLU A 735 11.13 -16.59 22.93
N ILE A 736 10.53 -16.53 21.74
CA ILE A 736 10.83 -15.52 20.71
C ILE A 736 10.48 -14.12 21.25
N SER A 737 9.32 -13.97 21.90
CA SER A 737 8.87 -12.71 22.48
C SER A 737 9.80 -12.19 23.58
N GLU A 738 10.21 -13.06 24.52
CA GLU A 738 11.14 -12.68 25.60
C GLU A 738 12.53 -12.31 25.03
N THR A 739 13.07 -13.11 24.10
CA THR A 739 14.44 -12.89 23.57
C THR A 739 14.53 -11.64 22.68
N THR A 740 13.52 -11.38 21.84
CA THR A 740 13.50 -10.21 20.95
C THR A 740 13.53 -8.90 21.75
N VAL A 741 12.95 -8.88 22.95
CA VAL A 741 12.90 -7.71 23.84
C VAL A 741 14.23 -7.43 24.56
N GLU A 742 15.02 -8.44 24.94
CA GLU A 742 16.31 -8.22 25.63
C GLU A 742 17.40 -7.58 24.76
N THR A 743 17.30 -7.66 23.42
CA THR A 743 18.34 -7.15 22.50
C THR A 743 18.48 -5.61 22.47
N ALA A 744 17.60 -4.87 23.18
CA ALA A 744 17.48 -3.42 23.10
C ALA A 744 18.24 -2.61 24.19
N GLU A 745 18.90 -3.23 25.17
CA GLU A 745 19.61 -2.50 26.23
C GLU A 745 21.09 -2.17 25.90
N PRO A 746 21.54 -0.90 26.02
CA PRO A 746 22.94 -0.53 25.86
C PRO A 746 23.75 -0.81 27.15
N GLY A 747 24.67 -1.77 27.08
CA GLY A 747 25.38 -2.29 28.27
C GLY A 747 26.18 -1.25 29.09
N ASP A 748 25.92 -1.24 30.41
CA ASP A 748 26.60 -0.39 31.40
C ASP A 748 27.88 -1.04 32.00
N ASP A 749 28.90 -0.20 32.25
CA ASP A 749 30.21 -0.56 32.79
C ASP A 749 30.20 -0.34 34.32
N GLY A 750 29.98 -1.44 35.05
CA GLY A 750 29.55 -1.37 36.44
C GLY A 750 30.57 -0.79 37.44
N SER A 751 30.08 0.02 38.38
CA SER A 751 30.85 0.42 39.57
C SER A 751 30.05 0.36 40.88
N GLU A 752 30.59 -0.36 41.87
CA GLU A 752 29.95 -0.57 43.18
C GLU A 752 29.89 0.71 44.04
N SER A 753 28.69 1.12 44.47
CA SER A 753 28.50 1.72 45.80
C SER A 753 27.04 1.59 46.27
N ALA A 754 26.83 1.55 47.59
CA ALA A 754 25.55 1.20 48.21
C ALA A 754 24.97 2.32 49.11
N ASP A 755 23.74 2.10 49.56
CA ASP A 755 22.98 2.81 50.60
C ASP A 755 22.42 4.22 50.27
N ASP A 756 21.21 4.29 49.70
CA ASP A 756 20.09 5.08 50.29
C ASP A 756 18.71 4.54 49.84
N GLU A 757 17.66 4.70 50.67
CA GLU A 757 16.27 4.28 50.36
C GLU A 757 15.31 5.49 50.31
N SER A 758 14.65 5.75 49.17
CA SER A 758 13.34 6.44 49.17
C SER A 758 12.58 6.46 47.84
N SER A 759 11.25 6.40 47.95
CA SER A 759 10.23 6.92 47.02
C SER A 759 10.27 6.50 45.54
N THR A 760 9.49 5.46 45.25
CA THR A 760 8.50 5.39 44.15
C THR A 760 8.29 6.65 43.30
N ASP A 761 8.37 6.49 41.98
CA ASP A 761 7.20 6.57 41.10
C ASP A 761 7.34 5.50 40.01
N SER A 762 6.24 4.97 39.46
CA SER A 762 6.30 3.97 38.38
C SER A 762 6.37 4.67 37.02
N ALA A 763 7.32 4.27 36.17
CA ALA A 763 7.28 4.56 34.74
C ALA A 763 6.63 3.36 34.04
N ASP A 764 5.69 3.62 33.12
CA ASP A 764 5.26 2.61 32.15
C ASP A 764 6.37 2.44 31.10
N THR A 765 6.83 1.20 30.93
CA THR A 765 7.64 0.81 29.77
C THR A 765 6.68 0.28 28.72
N ALA A 766 6.69 0.86 27.51
CA ALA A 766 5.91 0.34 26.40
C ALA A 766 6.57 -0.95 25.88
N GLU A 767 5.91 -2.09 26.06
CA GLU A 767 6.41 -3.40 25.64
C GLU A 767 6.22 -3.59 24.13
N GLN A 768 7.20 -4.20 23.45
CA GLN A 768 7.06 -4.59 22.05
C GLN A 768 6.25 -5.89 21.97
N THR A 769 5.41 -6.02 20.93
CA THR A 769 4.61 -7.23 20.68
C THR A 769 5.16 -7.97 19.48
N VAL A 770 5.48 -9.26 19.65
CA VAL A 770 5.90 -10.15 18.56
C VAL A 770 4.79 -11.13 18.23
N ASN A 771 4.37 -11.19 16.97
CA ASN A 771 3.45 -12.19 16.45
C ASN A 771 4.26 -13.23 15.65
N VAL A 772 4.05 -14.53 15.88
CA VAL A 772 4.87 -15.60 15.24
C VAL A 772 4.01 -16.39 14.26
N VAL A 773 4.21 -16.06 12.99
CA VAL A 773 3.38 -16.40 11.82
C VAL A 773 3.58 -17.84 11.38
N SER A 774 4.83 -18.33 11.40
CA SER A 774 5.13 -19.73 11.13
C SER A 774 6.43 -20.17 11.81
N VAL A 775 6.58 -21.48 12.03
CA VAL A 775 7.80 -22.11 12.58
C VAL A 775 8.17 -23.31 11.71
N SER A 776 9.46 -23.52 11.46
CA SER A 776 10.00 -24.69 10.77
C SER A 776 11.37 -25.07 11.33
N ASP A 777 11.58 -26.34 11.67
CA ASP A 777 12.92 -26.87 11.91
C ASP A 777 13.55 -27.22 10.55
N ILE A 778 14.76 -26.73 10.30
CA ILE A 778 15.55 -27.04 9.11
C ILE A 778 16.84 -27.69 9.59
N SER A 779 17.11 -28.89 9.09
CA SER A 779 18.34 -29.64 9.39
C SER A 779 19.02 -30.10 8.11
N VAL A 780 20.36 -30.13 8.13
CA VAL A 780 21.19 -30.51 6.98
C VAL A 780 22.24 -31.51 7.45
N THR A 781 22.38 -32.63 6.74
CA THR A 781 23.39 -33.68 7.04
C THR A 781 24.28 -33.96 5.84
N ASP A 782 25.49 -34.48 6.06
CA ASP A 782 26.44 -34.86 5.01
C ASP A 782 26.29 -36.34 4.54
N GLU A 783 27.10 -36.77 3.57
CA GLU A 783 27.09 -38.16 3.05
C GLU A 783 27.37 -39.26 4.10
N ASP A 784 28.08 -38.95 5.19
CA ASP A 784 28.36 -39.89 6.28
C ASP A 784 27.23 -39.84 7.35
N GLY A 785 26.33 -38.86 7.28
CA GLY A 785 25.20 -38.63 8.17
C GLY A 785 25.53 -37.80 9.42
N ASP A 786 26.64 -37.06 9.41
CA ASP A 786 26.97 -36.08 10.44
C ASP A 786 26.32 -34.71 10.10
N PRO A 787 25.90 -33.91 11.11
CA PRO A 787 25.15 -32.68 10.88
C PRO A 787 26.03 -31.49 10.45
N ALA A 788 25.49 -30.64 9.56
CA ALA A 788 26.23 -29.61 8.81
C ALA A 788 26.04 -28.17 9.36
N ASP A 789 25.80 -28.04 10.67
CA ASP A 789 25.27 -26.87 11.41
C ASP A 789 26.03 -25.53 11.31
N ASN A 790 27.10 -25.45 10.52
CA ASN A 790 28.00 -24.28 10.41
C ASN A 790 28.25 -23.88 8.94
N THR A 791 27.29 -24.17 8.06
CA THR A 791 27.43 -24.01 6.60
C THR A 791 26.62 -22.81 6.11
N PRO A 792 27.26 -21.73 5.59
CA PRO A 792 26.55 -20.53 5.19
C PRO A 792 25.54 -20.77 4.05
N ALA A 793 24.33 -20.28 4.24
CA ALA A 793 23.23 -20.41 3.29
C ALA A 793 22.29 -19.20 3.33
N THR A 794 21.49 -19.03 2.29
CA THR A 794 20.29 -18.18 2.30
C THR A 794 19.06 -19.07 2.42
N VAL A 795 18.21 -18.82 3.41
CA VAL A 795 16.89 -19.46 3.53
C VAL A 795 15.84 -18.55 2.91
N THR A 796 14.98 -19.10 2.07
CA THR A 796 13.80 -18.43 1.51
C THR A 796 12.56 -19.00 2.18
N MET A 797 11.76 -18.13 2.80
CA MET A 797 10.51 -18.50 3.49
C MET A 797 9.36 -17.68 2.95
N SER A 798 8.21 -18.29 2.71
CA SER A 798 6.99 -17.57 2.33
C SER A 798 5.83 -17.93 3.25
N VAL A 799 5.14 -16.90 3.70
CA VAL A 799 3.89 -16.99 4.46
C VAL A 799 2.75 -16.42 3.62
N ASP A 800 1.53 -16.85 3.91
CA ASP A 800 0.35 -16.34 3.20
C ASP A 800 0.09 -14.89 3.61
N ALA A 801 -0.24 -14.02 2.65
CA ALA A 801 -0.30 -12.57 2.89
C ALA A 801 -1.35 -12.20 3.96
N GLU A 802 -2.45 -12.95 4.03
CA GLU A 802 -3.51 -12.82 5.04
C GLU A 802 -3.03 -13.14 6.48
N SER A 803 -1.84 -13.73 6.67
CA SER A 803 -1.28 -14.10 7.98
C SER A 803 -0.34 -13.05 8.61
N VAL A 804 -0.17 -11.90 7.96
CA VAL A 804 0.78 -10.83 8.35
C VAL A 804 0.08 -9.47 8.30
N THR A 805 0.12 -8.69 9.38
CA THR A 805 -0.64 -7.42 9.45
C THR A 805 0.14 -6.21 8.94
N ALA A 806 1.48 -6.21 9.08
CA ALA A 806 2.36 -5.23 8.46
C ALA A 806 3.59 -5.92 7.82
N PRO A 807 3.57 -6.20 6.50
CA PRO A 807 4.66 -6.89 5.79
C PRO A 807 6.03 -6.22 5.87
N THR A 808 6.09 -4.94 6.23
CA THR A 808 7.35 -4.19 6.46
C THR A 808 7.98 -4.45 7.83
N ASN A 809 7.24 -5.06 8.76
CA ASN A 809 7.69 -5.39 10.12
C ASN A 809 8.02 -6.89 10.27
N THR A 810 7.96 -7.65 9.17
CA THR A 810 8.13 -9.10 9.13
C THR A 810 9.59 -9.48 8.96
N VAL A 811 10.07 -10.39 9.81
CA VAL A 811 11.46 -10.84 9.88
C VAL A 811 11.54 -12.35 10.01
N ILE A 812 12.65 -12.93 9.57
CA ILE A 812 13.03 -14.31 9.89
C ILE A 812 13.85 -14.28 11.18
N VAL A 813 13.47 -15.12 12.15
CA VAL A 813 14.23 -15.37 13.37
C VAL A 813 14.76 -16.82 13.39
N HIS A 814 15.88 -17.05 14.07
CA HIS A 814 16.63 -18.31 14.08
C HIS A 814 17.09 -18.67 15.51
N LYS A 815 17.05 -19.96 15.88
CA LYS A 815 17.35 -20.41 17.26
C LYS A 815 18.80 -20.92 17.41
N THR A 816 19.68 -20.09 17.96
CA THR A 816 21.08 -20.44 18.24
C THR A 816 21.28 -21.10 19.61
N ASP A 817 22.50 -21.60 19.87
CA ASP A 817 22.98 -22.04 21.19
C ASP A 817 22.86 -20.94 22.28
N ASP A 818 22.91 -19.66 21.89
CA ASP A 818 22.84 -18.49 22.80
C ASP A 818 21.42 -17.88 22.88
N GLY A 819 20.46 -18.33 22.06
CA GLY A 819 19.06 -17.85 22.05
C GLY A 819 18.49 -17.60 20.64
N TRP A 820 17.26 -17.08 20.57
CA TRP A 820 16.64 -16.62 19.32
C TRP A 820 17.28 -15.30 18.83
N GLU A 821 17.73 -15.26 17.58
CA GLU A 821 18.27 -14.05 16.93
C GLU A 821 17.38 -13.63 15.74
N THR A 822 17.28 -12.33 15.49
CA THR A 822 16.65 -11.79 14.28
C THR A 822 17.67 -11.73 13.15
N LEU A 823 17.41 -12.42 12.03
CA LEU A 823 18.28 -12.40 10.87
C LEU A 823 18.03 -11.15 10.01
N ALA A 824 19.07 -10.71 9.29
CA ALA A 824 18.97 -9.63 8.32
C ALA A 824 18.06 -10.05 7.15
N THR A 825 16.77 -9.69 7.26
CA THR A 825 15.71 -10.21 6.40
C THR A 825 15.35 -9.22 5.30
N THR A 826 15.20 -9.70 4.08
CA THR A 826 14.70 -8.94 2.92
C THR A 826 13.40 -9.57 2.43
N VAL A 827 12.32 -8.77 2.36
CA VAL A 827 11.11 -9.16 1.63
C VAL A 827 11.41 -9.07 0.13
N THR A 828 11.46 -10.21 -0.56
CA THR A 828 11.85 -10.32 -1.97
C THR A 828 10.66 -10.34 -2.92
N ALA A 829 9.50 -10.79 -2.43
CA ALA A 829 8.21 -10.65 -3.09
C ALA A 829 7.12 -10.40 -2.05
N SER A 830 6.10 -9.63 -2.42
CA SER A 830 4.85 -9.48 -1.67
C SER A 830 3.76 -9.20 -2.69
N ASN A 831 2.70 -9.99 -2.61
CA ASN A 831 1.47 -9.85 -3.39
C ASN A 831 0.28 -10.26 -2.52
N ASP A 832 -0.93 -10.21 -3.07
CA ASP A 832 -2.17 -10.45 -2.33
C ASP A 832 -2.36 -11.90 -1.83
N GLU A 833 -1.51 -12.84 -2.27
CA GLU A 833 -1.55 -14.26 -1.87
C GLU A 833 -0.42 -14.61 -0.88
N ARG A 834 0.84 -14.19 -1.14
CA ARG A 834 2.02 -14.58 -0.33
C ARG A 834 3.04 -13.45 -0.18
N ILE A 835 3.76 -13.50 0.95
CA ILE A 835 4.93 -12.66 1.27
C ILE A 835 6.14 -13.58 1.35
N THR A 836 7.12 -13.35 0.47
CA THR A 836 8.40 -14.10 0.42
C THR A 836 9.50 -13.28 1.06
N LEU A 837 10.20 -13.91 2.01
CA LEU A 837 11.30 -13.36 2.78
C LEU A 837 12.57 -14.18 2.53
N THR A 838 13.73 -13.52 2.52
CA THR A 838 15.05 -14.16 2.45
C THR A 838 15.95 -13.64 3.55
N ALA A 839 16.75 -14.54 4.14
CA ALA A 839 17.77 -14.18 5.11
C ALA A 839 19.01 -15.07 4.98
N GLU A 840 20.19 -14.50 5.21
CA GLU A 840 21.44 -15.27 5.36
C GLU A 840 21.49 -15.92 6.75
N THR A 841 21.87 -17.19 6.82
CA THR A 841 22.13 -17.93 8.06
C THR A 841 23.54 -18.54 8.06
N GLY A 842 24.12 -18.67 9.25
CA GLY A 842 25.37 -19.39 9.49
C GLY A 842 25.19 -20.85 9.93
N GLY A 843 23.96 -21.29 10.19
CA GLY A 843 23.64 -22.62 10.71
C GLY A 843 22.17 -23.01 10.50
N PHE A 844 21.77 -24.17 11.05
CA PHE A 844 20.49 -24.80 10.79
C PHE A 844 19.86 -25.33 12.08
N SER A 845 18.60 -24.98 12.33
CA SER A 845 17.80 -25.32 13.50
C SER A 845 16.34 -24.90 13.28
N LEU A 846 15.61 -24.58 14.36
CA LEU A 846 14.34 -23.85 14.31
C LEU A 846 14.50 -22.43 13.73
N PHE A 847 13.79 -22.18 12.64
CA PHE A 847 13.50 -20.86 12.09
C PHE A 847 12.03 -20.52 12.32
N ALA A 848 11.72 -19.22 12.39
CA ALA A 848 10.35 -18.74 12.40
C ALA A 848 10.21 -17.43 11.60
N VAL A 849 9.04 -17.23 11.00
CA VAL A 849 8.64 -15.92 10.45
C VAL A 849 7.83 -15.20 11.52
N ALA A 850 8.23 -13.98 11.86
CA ALA A 850 7.62 -13.20 12.92
C ALA A 850 7.42 -11.74 12.51
N GLU A 851 6.36 -11.11 13.03
CA GLU A 851 6.08 -9.69 12.87
C GLU A 851 6.35 -8.98 14.20
N VAL A 852 7.17 -7.92 14.18
CA VAL A 852 7.59 -7.19 15.39
C VAL A 852 7.00 -5.78 15.40
N THR A 853 6.03 -5.55 16.28
CA THR A 853 5.29 -4.28 16.36
C THR A 853 5.60 -3.50 17.64
N SER A 854 5.87 -2.20 17.48
CA SER A 854 6.09 -1.24 18.57
C SER A 854 4.83 -0.38 18.80
N PRO A 855 4.38 -0.16 20.05
CA PRO A 855 3.18 0.64 20.33
C PRO A 855 3.28 2.10 19.85
N GLN A 856 2.19 2.63 19.27
CA GLN A 856 2.03 4.07 19.03
C GLN A 856 1.14 4.73 20.09
N GLU A 857 1.50 5.94 20.52
CA GLU A 857 0.67 6.75 21.43
C GLU A 857 -0.59 7.28 20.70
N ASP A 858 -1.74 6.65 20.93
CA ASP A 858 -3.04 7.18 20.51
C ASP A 858 -3.34 8.55 21.15
N ARG A 859 -3.79 9.50 20.33
CA ARG A 859 -4.14 10.88 20.74
C ARG A 859 -5.62 11.17 20.54
N SER A 860 -6.45 10.42 21.26
CA SER A 860 -7.89 10.69 21.38
C SER A 860 -8.21 12.16 21.76
N GLU A 861 -9.14 12.77 21.04
CA GLU A 861 -9.58 14.15 21.29
C GLU A 861 -10.32 14.30 22.64
N ASN A 862 -9.99 15.32 23.43
CA ASN A 862 -10.81 15.69 24.58
C ASN A 862 -11.03 17.21 24.71
N GLN A 863 -12.28 17.64 24.48
CA GLN A 863 -12.68 19.04 24.54
C GLN A 863 -12.73 19.57 25.98
N THR A 864 -12.29 20.82 26.20
CA THR A 864 -12.65 21.60 27.38
C THR A 864 -13.40 22.88 27.02
N VAL A 865 -14.72 22.74 26.82
CA VAL A 865 -15.65 23.88 26.77
C VAL A 865 -15.73 24.55 28.14
N GLN A 866 -15.32 25.82 28.24
CA GLN A 866 -15.62 26.66 29.40
C GLN A 866 -16.59 27.80 29.04
N GLU A 867 -17.86 27.65 29.40
CA GLU A 867 -18.75 28.79 29.54
C GLU A 867 -18.31 29.69 30.72
N ASN A 868 -18.17 30.99 30.49
CA ASN A 868 -18.28 31.96 31.57
C ASN A 868 -18.78 33.32 31.05
N GLY A 869 -20.09 33.52 31.12
CA GLY A 869 -20.74 34.73 30.61
C GLY A 869 -20.64 35.93 31.55
N SER A 870 -20.40 37.13 31.00
CA SER A 870 -20.75 38.39 31.66
C SER A 870 -21.15 39.45 30.63
N ALA A 871 -22.21 40.20 30.93
CA ALA A 871 -22.84 41.10 29.96
C ALA A 871 -22.41 42.57 30.12
N SER A 872 -22.26 43.27 29.00
CA SER A 872 -22.43 44.72 28.96
C SER A 872 -22.96 45.18 27.61
N GLU A 873 -23.97 46.05 27.64
CA GLU A 873 -24.37 46.83 26.48
C GLU A 873 -23.31 47.91 26.16
N THR A 874 -23.20 48.35 24.90
CA THR A 874 -23.40 49.76 24.47
C THR A 874 -22.57 50.14 23.22
N THR A 875 -23.27 50.68 22.21
CA THR A 875 -22.79 51.52 21.06
C THR A 875 -21.82 50.98 20.00
N VAL A 876 -22.24 51.24 18.75
CA VAL A 876 -21.44 51.50 17.53
C VAL A 876 -20.39 52.61 17.76
N ASP A 877 -19.13 52.42 17.33
CA ASP A 877 -18.49 53.14 16.20
C ASP A 877 -17.03 52.65 15.93
N GLU A 878 -16.43 53.12 14.83
CA GLU A 878 -15.00 53.18 14.46
C GLU A 878 -14.15 51.89 14.34
N SER A 879 -13.61 51.67 13.14
CA SER A 879 -12.45 50.79 12.88
C SER A 879 -11.13 51.52 13.18
N PRO A 880 -10.13 50.82 13.72
CA PRO A 880 -8.87 50.64 12.98
C PRO A 880 -8.32 49.20 13.08
N GLY A 881 -7.40 48.74 12.23
CA GLY A 881 -6.80 49.38 11.06
C GLY A 881 -5.29 49.18 10.97
N PHE A 882 -4.83 48.39 10.00
CA PHE A 882 -3.42 48.30 9.60
C PHE A 882 -3.24 48.82 8.18
N GLY A 883 -2.34 49.80 8.00
CA GLY A 883 -1.95 50.38 6.71
C GLY A 883 -0.51 49.97 6.37
N VAL A 884 -0.24 49.53 5.14
CA VAL A 884 -0.02 50.36 3.93
C VAL A 884 1.36 51.03 3.88
N PHE A 885 2.20 50.52 2.99
CA PHE A 885 3.12 51.28 2.13
C PHE A 885 3.08 50.65 0.73
N GLY A 886 3.01 51.38 -0.38
CA GLY A 886 2.75 52.82 -0.53
C GLY A 886 3.17 53.37 -1.90
N ALA A 887 2.23 53.47 -2.85
CA ALA A 887 2.51 53.95 -4.22
C ALA A 887 1.94 55.36 -4.53
N LEU A 888 2.75 56.21 -5.16
CA LEU A 888 2.46 57.57 -5.71
C LEU A 888 3.76 58.04 -6.44
N VAL A 889 3.81 58.87 -7.48
CA VAL A 889 2.95 59.94 -8.07
C VAL A 889 3.06 59.80 -9.61
N ALA A 890 2.04 59.99 -10.46
CA ALA A 890 1.45 61.31 -10.82
C ALA A 890 0.23 61.21 -11.78
N LEU A 891 -0.30 62.36 -12.20
CA LEU A 891 -1.29 62.52 -13.29
C LEU A 891 -0.72 63.33 -14.46
N CYS A 892 -1.19 63.09 -15.71
CA CYS A 892 -1.60 64.18 -16.61
C CYS A 892 -2.35 63.78 -17.90
N SER A 893 -3.59 64.27 -18.02
CA SER A 893 -4.25 64.81 -19.24
C SER A 893 -4.79 63.92 -20.38
N MET A 894 -5.96 64.36 -20.90
CA MET A 894 -6.71 63.93 -22.10
C MET A 894 -7.38 62.53 -22.08
N GLY A 895 -8.53 62.31 -22.76
CA GLY A 895 -9.47 63.31 -23.28
C GLY A 895 -10.37 62.90 -24.47
N VAL A 896 -11.67 62.67 -24.20
CA VAL A 896 -12.83 62.94 -25.09
C VAL A 896 -13.20 61.92 -26.19
N LEU A 897 -14.51 61.59 -26.24
CA LEU A 897 -15.30 60.87 -27.28
C LEU A 897 -15.07 59.34 -27.42
N ALA A 898 -16.08 58.49 -27.69
CA ALA A 898 -17.52 58.76 -27.95
C ALA A 898 -18.48 57.65 -27.47
N ARG A 899 -19.73 58.03 -27.16
CA ARG A 899 -20.89 57.13 -27.11
C ARG A 899 -21.23 56.58 -28.50
N ARG A 900 -21.69 55.32 -28.59
CA ARG A 900 -23.13 55.03 -28.80
C ARG A 900 -23.47 53.53 -28.76
N ASN A 901 -24.68 53.23 -28.28
CA ASN A 901 -25.33 51.94 -28.47
C ASN A 901 -25.38 51.56 -29.96
N ARG A 902 -25.03 50.33 -30.29
CA ARG A 902 -26.04 49.39 -30.78
C ARG A 902 -25.70 47.96 -30.39
#